data_AF-A0A034VVC7-F1
#
_entry.id   AF-A0A034VVC7-F1
#
_cell.length_a   1.000
_cell.length_b   1.000
_cell.length_c   1.000
_cell.angle_alpha   90.00
_cell.angle_beta   90.00
_cell.angle_gamma   90.00
#
_symmetry.space_group_name_H-M   'P 1'
#
loop_
_entity.id
_entity.type
_entity.pdbx_description
1 polymer ?
#
loop_
_entity_poly.entity_id
_entity_poly.type
_entity_poly.pdbx_seq_one_letter_code
_entity_poly.pdbx_strand_id
1 'polypeptide(L)'
;GKSAHGSVIQGPPPPYPHTHQNINNVPTKRFKDEALQQTESGNRPAQPAFFLSQQQLQTLQFLQQNQSTLNHQEQALFQQLSSQYRLMQQYQQAMRQQNTCQLPQNVQAQQLQSPSLQPATGQPIHSTASSSLTTGNITEATSSTNAPPAYAGTRDDQTKAVVPKPSTSSIESGVLTQLSPSNDQLGVSDQELQVFLSQKGLTSTFAEDLLKTFNPDNLDIKEEDIDGTTEDLFNGLDKNLSTADKSNTRTSIASGQQPTGETNSTETAGAVKEETDAEQNSADIKSENFHGDEYDDRDKYDDDLEEPSKFSIQMDSKQLIAAVKNLSLEEPPPHCSVLHINAPPPSPPDCPPQRLTREQLLPPTPSVHLENKKHAFSPQLQEFCLKHPIAVVRGLAGALKLDLGLFSTKTLVEANPDHSVEVRTQVHQSPDENWDASQAKRVWACISHRSHTTIAKYAQYQASSFQDSLKDEHDKGPTGVPTMSDSDSKDSVSNSNVSGKRKKLKNGNKMLRFGTNVDLSDERKWRSQLAELQKLPAFARVISAANMLSHVGHVILGMNTVQLYMKVPGSRTPGHQENNNFCSININIGPGDCEWFAVPDAYWGGIHNLCEKNNISYLHGSWWPVLEDLYKENIPVYRFIQRPGDLVWVNAGCVHWVQSVGWCNNIAWNVGPLTARQYSLAVERYEWNKLQNFKSIVPMVHLSWNLARNIKVSDPKLFELVKMCLLQTLKNVVHTLEYVKSKGVEVRFHGRGKNEASHYCGQCEVEVFNILFIREQEKRHVVHCMACARKLSPNLQGIVCLEEYRLSELLQIYDAFALYKVPQTLPQSPNSSNI
;
A
#
# COMPACT_ATOMS: atom_id res chain seq x y z
N GLY A 1 -18.53 12.01 -33.44
CA GLY A 1 -17.62 13.17 -33.30
C GLY A 1 -18.45 14.43 -33.17
N LYS A 2 -17.94 15.53 -32.61
CA LYS A 2 -16.55 15.84 -32.25
C LYS A 2 -16.23 15.54 -30.78
N SER A 3 -14.95 15.40 -30.44
CA SER A 3 -14.45 15.32 -29.06
C SER A 3 -14.18 16.73 -28.53
N ALA A 4 -14.37 16.95 -27.22
CA ALA A 4 -13.88 18.12 -26.50
C ALA A 4 -12.75 17.67 -25.57
N HIS A 5 -11.53 18.16 -25.78
CA HIS A 5 -10.39 17.84 -24.93
C HIS A 5 -10.41 18.67 -23.64
N GLY A 6 -10.79 18.04 -22.54
CA GLY A 6 -10.47 18.53 -21.19
C GLY A 6 -9.09 18.05 -20.74
N SER A 7 -8.38 18.85 -19.92
CA SER A 7 -7.12 18.47 -19.31
C SER A 7 -7.34 17.38 -18.25
N VAL A 8 -6.86 16.16 -18.52
CA VAL A 8 -7.06 15.00 -17.64
C VAL A 8 -6.21 15.12 -16.38
N ILE A 9 -6.85 15.38 -15.23
CA ILE A 9 -6.24 15.17 -13.91
C ILE A 9 -5.96 13.68 -13.76
N GLN A 10 -4.68 13.30 -13.69
CA GLN A 10 -4.28 11.89 -13.59
C GLN A 10 -4.77 11.26 -12.28
N GLY A 11 -5.42 10.10 -12.39
CA GLY A 11 -5.81 9.28 -11.26
C GLY A 11 -4.64 8.71 -10.44
N PRO A 12 -4.93 7.94 -9.38
CA PRO A 12 -3.95 7.01 -8.85
C PRO A 12 -3.57 6.06 -9.98
N PRO A 13 -2.32 5.59 -10.02
CA PRO A 13 -2.00 4.48 -10.87
C PRO A 13 -2.68 3.23 -10.26
N PRO A 14 -3.36 2.35 -11.03
CA PRO A 14 -3.16 0.93 -10.75
C PRO A 14 -1.63 0.70 -10.76
N PRO A 15 -1.01 -0.02 -9.82
CA PRO A 15 0.41 0.14 -9.40
C PRO A 15 1.54 -0.21 -10.41
N TYR A 16 1.34 0.09 -11.70
CA TYR A 16 2.15 -0.25 -12.88
C TYR A 16 2.16 0.93 -13.88
N PRO A 17 3.31 1.61 -14.09
CA PRO A 17 3.59 2.14 -15.42
C PRO A 17 3.78 0.96 -16.40
N HIS A 18 3.09 0.98 -17.55
CA HIS A 18 3.24 -0.05 -18.58
C HIS A 18 4.55 0.12 -19.38
N THR A 19 5.68 -0.33 -18.81
CA THR A 19 6.94 -0.45 -19.54
C THR A 19 6.97 -1.71 -20.41
N HIS A 20 6.87 -1.54 -21.73
CA HIS A 20 7.25 -2.57 -22.71
C HIS A 20 8.78 -2.76 -22.75
N GLN A 21 9.38 -3.35 -21.70
CA GLN A 21 10.76 -3.81 -21.76
C GLN A 21 10.83 -5.25 -22.28
N ASN A 22 11.38 -5.42 -23.48
CA ASN A 22 11.58 -6.72 -24.11
C ASN A 22 12.69 -7.49 -23.37
N ILE A 23 12.37 -8.63 -22.75
CA ILE A 23 13.36 -9.64 -22.34
C ILE A 23 13.31 -10.80 -23.34
N ASN A 24 13.93 -10.59 -24.50
CA ASN A 24 14.17 -11.61 -25.51
C ASN A 24 15.47 -11.27 -26.25
N ASN A 25 16.62 -11.72 -25.71
CA ASN A 25 17.88 -12.06 -26.42
C ASN A 25 19.09 -12.18 -25.46
N VAL A 26 19.32 -13.36 -24.88
CA VAL A 26 20.68 -13.83 -24.52
C VAL A 26 20.73 -15.35 -24.77
N PRO A 27 21.67 -15.88 -25.59
CA PRO A 27 21.74 -17.32 -25.88
C PRO A 27 22.38 -18.13 -24.75
N THR A 28 21.86 -19.34 -24.52
CA THR A 28 22.32 -20.28 -23.49
C THR A 28 23.70 -20.86 -23.79
N LYS A 29 24.60 -20.85 -22.79
CA LYS A 29 25.76 -21.74 -22.73
C LYS A 29 25.75 -22.52 -21.40
N ARG A 30 25.89 -23.83 -21.49
CA ARG A 30 26.06 -24.73 -20.33
C ARG A 30 27.40 -24.43 -19.64
N PHE A 31 27.38 -24.40 -18.31
CA PHE A 31 28.49 -24.93 -17.50
C PHE A 31 27.94 -25.90 -16.45
N LYS A 32 28.84 -26.57 -15.74
CA LYS A 32 28.64 -27.90 -15.14
C LYS A 32 28.92 -27.85 -13.64
N ASP A 33 28.12 -28.56 -12.84
CA ASP A 33 28.35 -28.70 -11.41
C ASP A 33 29.65 -29.45 -11.10
N GLU A 34 30.34 -29.03 -10.03
CA GLU A 34 31.31 -29.86 -9.31
C GLU A 34 31.33 -29.41 -7.84
N ALA A 35 31.45 -30.35 -6.91
CA ALA A 35 31.25 -30.13 -5.48
C ALA A 35 32.52 -30.46 -4.69
N LEU A 36 32.82 -29.66 -3.66
CA LEU A 36 33.82 -29.95 -2.64
C LEU A 36 33.33 -29.50 -1.25
N GLN A 37 33.91 -30.08 -0.21
CA GLN A 37 33.42 -30.01 1.16
C GLN A 37 34.59 -30.07 2.17
N GLN A 38 34.36 -29.51 3.37
CA GLN A 38 35.11 -29.68 4.63
C GLN A 38 36.38 -28.83 4.87
N THR A 39 36.48 -28.36 6.13
CA THR A 39 37.70 -28.00 6.92
C THR A 39 38.62 -26.87 6.41
N GLU A 40 39.34 -26.13 7.27
CA GLU A 40 39.54 -26.24 8.74
C GLU A 40 39.64 -24.85 9.42
N SER A 41 40.22 -24.77 10.62
CA SER A 41 40.07 -23.66 11.57
C SER A 41 41.39 -23.06 12.05
N GLY A 42 41.36 -21.76 12.39
CA GLY A 42 42.19 -21.22 13.49
C GLY A 42 43.33 -20.28 13.14
N ASN A 43 43.08 -18.96 13.23
CA ASN A 43 43.90 -18.08 14.07
C ASN A 43 43.27 -16.67 14.19
N ARG A 44 43.18 -16.16 15.42
CA ARG A 44 42.95 -14.73 15.73
C ARG A 44 43.81 -14.35 16.95
N PRO A 45 44.40 -13.15 16.98
CA PRO A 45 45.18 -12.71 18.14
C PRO A 45 44.29 -12.57 19.38
N ALA A 46 44.84 -12.92 20.55
CA ALA A 46 44.14 -12.81 21.83
C ALA A 46 43.81 -11.35 22.17
N GLN A 47 42.60 -11.09 22.69
CA GLN A 47 42.23 -9.76 23.17
C GLN A 47 42.88 -9.46 24.53
N PRO A 48 43.23 -8.19 24.82
CA PRO A 48 43.69 -7.77 26.14
C PRO A 48 42.66 -8.07 27.23
N ALA A 49 43.12 -8.49 28.41
CA ALA A 49 42.28 -8.98 29.52
C ALA A 49 41.33 -7.94 30.17
N PHE A 50 41.30 -6.69 29.68
CA PHE A 50 40.34 -5.65 30.07
C PHE A 50 39.14 -5.53 29.11
N PHE A 51 39.08 -6.31 28.02
CA PHE A 51 37.90 -6.36 27.16
C PHE A 51 36.74 -7.05 27.89
N LEU A 52 35.60 -6.36 27.98
CA LEU A 52 34.37 -6.92 28.53
C LEU A 52 33.73 -7.91 27.55
N SER A 53 33.19 -9.01 28.08
CA SER A 53 32.35 -9.92 27.31
C SER A 53 31.02 -9.26 26.91
N GLN A 54 30.35 -9.79 25.89
CA GLN A 54 29.03 -9.28 25.49
C GLN A 54 28.00 -9.33 26.64
N GLN A 55 28.09 -10.36 27.49
CA GLN A 55 27.23 -10.50 28.67
C GLN A 55 27.56 -9.47 29.76
N GLN A 56 28.84 -9.15 29.97
CA GLN A 56 29.27 -8.08 30.87
C GLN A 56 28.84 -6.69 30.37
N LEU A 57 28.85 -6.46 29.06
CA LEU A 57 28.34 -5.22 28.46
C LEU A 57 26.81 -5.09 28.66
N GLN A 58 26.05 -6.16 28.48
CA GLN A 58 24.61 -6.18 28.77
C GLN A 58 24.32 -5.95 30.27
N THR A 59 25.12 -6.56 31.16
CA THR A 59 25.03 -6.35 32.61
C THR A 59 25.33 -4.90 32.98
N LEU A 60 26.39 -4.30 32.42
CA LEU A 60 26.72 -2.88 32.61
C LEU A 60 25.57 -1.97 32.15
N GLN A 61 24.97 -2.24 30.99
CA GLN A 61 23.85 -1.46 30.45
C GLN A 61 22.59 -1.58 31.33
N PHE A 62 22.28 -2.78 31.83
CA PHE A 62 21.17 -3.00 32.77
C PHE A 62 21.38 -2.27 34.11
N LEU A 63 22.59 -2.36 34.68
CA LEU A 63 22.94 -1.65 35.92
C LEU A 63 22.93 -0.12 35.71
N GLN A 64 23.30 0.37 34.53
CA GLN A 64 23.24 1.79 34.18
C GLN A 64 21.79 2.32 34.11
N GLN A 65 20.84 1.50 33.67
CA GLN A 65 19.42 1.87 33.60
C GLN A 65 18.73 1.87 34.97
N ASN A 66 19.15 1.02 35.90
CA ASN A 66 18.54 0.84 37.22
C ASN A 66 19.31 1.54 38.35
N GLN A 67 20.10 2.56 38.02
CA GLN A 67 21.12 3.14 38.92
C GLN A 67 20.55 3.70 40.25
N SER A 68 19.27 4.08 40.29
CA SER A 68 18.57 4.58 41.48
C SER A 68 18.03 3.48 42.41
N THR A 69 18.04 2.21 42.00
CA THR A 69 17.49 1.07 42.74
C THR A 69 18.50 -0.05 43.04
N LEU A 70 19.76 0.11 42.59
CA LEU A 70 20.83 -0.89 42.80
C LEU A 70 21.18 -1.10 44.28
N ASN A 71 21.35 -2.36 44.67
CA ASN A 71 21.93 -2.73 45.95
C ASN A 71 23.46 -2.51 46.01
N HIS A 72 24.07 -2.63 47.19
CA HIS A 72 25.49 -2.28 47.37
C HIS A 72 26.48 -3.17 46.59
N GLN A 73 26.17 -4.46 46.38
CA GLN A 73 26.98 -5.33 45.51
C GLN A 73 26.82 -4.96 44.03
N GLU A 74 25.60 -4.63 43.60
CA GLU A 74 25.32 -4.17 42.24
C GLU A 74 26.00 -2.84 41.92
N GLN A 75 26.06 -1.91 42.88
CA GLN A 75 26.82 -0.66 42.74
C GLN A 75 28.33 -0.91 42.60
N ALA A 76 28.90 -1.83 43.37
CA ALA A 76 30.32 -2.21 43.25
C ALA A 76 30.61 -2.87 41.89
N LEU A 77 29.76 -3.79 41.44
CA LEU A 77 29.86 -4.43 40.12
C LEU A 77 29.71 -3.41 38.98
N PHE A 78 28.79 -2.45 39.11
CA PHE A 78 28.62 -1.35 38.15
C PHE A 78 29.88 -0.49 38.05
N GLN A 79 30.50 -0.10 39.17
CA GLN A 79 31.75 0.66 39.16
C GLN A 79 32.89 -0.14 38.50
N GLN A 80 33.03 -1.42 38.84
CA GLN A 80 34.04 -2.29 38.23
C GLN A 80 33.88 -2.38 36.71
N LEU A 81 32.69 -2.75 36.22
CA LEU A 81 32.41 -2.88 34.79
C LEU A 81 32.55 -1.53 34.04
N SER A 82 32.09 -0.43 34.64
CA SER A 82 32.21 0.91 34.06
C SER A 82 33.68 1.35 33.92
N SER A 83 34.55 0.99 34.88
CA SER A 83 35.99 1.26 34.80
C SER A 83 36.68 0.49 33.67
N GLN A 84 36.36 -0.80 33.50
CA GLN A 84 36.91 -1.64 32.42
C GLN A 84 36.40 -1.20 31.04
N TYR A 85 35.13 -0.83 30.94
CA TYR A 85 34.55 -0.29 29.70
C TYR A 85 35.24 1.00 29.25
N ARG A 86 35.63 1.88 30.18
CA ARG A 86 36.36 3.12 29.89
C ARG A 86 37.75 2.84 29.31
N LEU A 87 38.49 1.88 29.87
CA LEU A 87 39.78 1.42 29.31
C LEU A 87 39.60 0.83 27.90
N MET A 88 38.56 0.02 27.69
CA MET A 88 38.26 -0.59 26.40
C MET A 88 37.98 0.47 25.32
N GLN A 89 37.24 1.54 25.63
CA GLN A 89 37.00 2.65 24.71
C GLN A 89 38.28 3.43 24.37
N GLN A 90 39.12 3.75 25.36
CA GLN A 90 40.39 4.44 25.14
C GLN A 90 41.33 3.63 24.22
N TYR A 91 41.40 2.30 24.42
CA TYR A 91 42.18 1.41 23.56
C TYR A 91 41.65 1.39 22.10
N GLN A 92 40.33 1.36 21.91
CA GLN A 92 39.73 1.42 20.56
C GLN A 92 39.99 2.76 19.86
N GLN A 93 40.04 3.88 20.58
CA GLN A 93 40.40 5.19 20.03
C GLN A 93 41.88 5.25 19.62
N ALA A 94 42.80 4.73 20.44
CA ALA A 94 44.22 4.65 20.10
C ALA A 94 44.49 3.80 18.84
N MET A 95 43.85 2.63 18.73
CA MET A 95 43.94 1.78 17.53
C MET A 95 43.41 2.47 16.26
N ARG A 96 42.36 3.30 16.37
CA ARG A 96 41.87 4.11 15.24
C ARG A 96 42.87 5.17 14.77
N GLN A 97 43.64 5.77 15.68
CA GLN A 97 44.66 6.78 15.34
C GLN A 97 45.92 6.18 14.71
N GLN A 98 46.30 4.94 15.07
CA GLN A 98 47.40 4.25 14.38
C GLN A 98 47.04 3.89 12.94
N ASN A 99 45.82 3.40 12.69
CA ASN A 99 45.38 2.98 11.36
C ASN A 99 45.21 4.12 10.34
N THR A 100 45.15 5.39 10.76
CA THR A 100 45.14 6.54 9.83
C THR A 100 46.54 7.00 9.38
N CYS A 101 47.62 6.44 9.93
CA CYS A 101 49.00 6.85 9.62
C CYS A 101 49.71 5.95 8.59
N GLN A 102 49.01 5.04 7.89
CA GLN A 102 49.60 4.15 6.88
C GLN A 102 48.76 4.08 5.59
N LEU A 103 49.04 4.97 4.65
CA LEU A 103 48.78 4.74 3.21
C LEU A 103 50.13 4.57 2.48
N PRO A 104 50.29 3.58 1.58
CA PRO A 104 51.46 3.51 0.72
C PRO A 104 51.40 4.56 -0.38
N GLN A 105 52.39 5.46 -0.44
CA GLN A 105 52.60 6.28 -1.64
C GLN A 105 53.13 5.39 -2.79
N ASN A 106 52.57 5.56 -3.98
CA ASN A 106 53.23 5.11 -5.21
C ASN A 106 52.72 5.91 -6.43
N VAL A 107 53.49 5.86 -7.52
CA VAL A 107 53.21 6.55 -8.81
C VAL A 107 53.33 8.09 -8.77
N GLN A 108 54.57 8.59 -8.85
CA GLN A 108 55.00 9.30 -10.06
C GLN A 108 56.52 9.43 -10.14
N ALA A 109 57.09 9.17 -11.31
CA ALA A 109 58.49 9.43 -11.62
C ALA A 109 58.65 9.70 -13.13
N GLN A 110 58.97 10.95 -13.49
CA GLN A 110 59.80 11.38 -14.63
C GLN A 110 59.55 12.86 -14.96
N GLN A 111 60.50 13.74 -14.60
CA GLN A 111 61.33 14.46 -15.57
C GLN A 111 62.51 15.15 -14.88
N LEU A 112 63.51 15.56 -15.65
CA LEU A 112 64.89 15.78 -15.21
C LEU A 112 65.13 17.20 -14.65
N GLN A 113 65.97 17.33 -13.61
CA GLN A 113 67.32 17.92 -13.70
C GLN A 113 68.07 17.88 -12.34
N SER A 114 69.37 18.23 -12.35
CA SER A 114 70.36 18.10 -11.25
C SER A 114 71.41 19.23 -11.40
N PRO A 115 72.42 19.48 -10.52
CA PRO A 115 72.95 18.61 -9.44
C PRO A 115 73.40 19.28 -8.11
N SER A 116 73.91 18.43 -7.18
CA SER A 116 74.82 18.75 -6.04
C SER A 116 74.21 19.48 -4.82
N LEU A 117 74.72 19.39 -3.58
CA LEU A 117 75.97 18.82 -3.04
C LEU A 117 75.75 17.80 -1.88
N GLN A 118 76.82 17.07 -1.53
CA GLN A 118 77.07 16.30 -0.29
C GLN A 118 77.96 17.15 0.68
N PRO A 119 78.34 16.73 1.93
CA PRO A 119 78.50 15.35 2.44
C PRO A 119 78.16 15.07 3.95
N ALA A 120 78.31 13.78 4.34
CA ALA A 120 78.90 13.27 5.60
C ALA A 120 78.29 13.62 6.99
N THR A 121 78.50 12.87 8.09
CA THR A 121 78.76 11.42 8.38
C THR A 121 78.60 11.23 9.92
N GLY A 122 78.20 10.04 10.40
CA GLY A 122 78.45 9.66 11.81
C GLY A 122 77.48 8.64 12.41
N GLN A 123 78.02 7.57 13.01
CA GLN A 123 77.33 6.68 13.96
C GLN A 123 77.99 6.82 15.37
N PRO A 124 77.87 5.87 16.32
CA PRO A 124 76.87 5.83 17.40
C PRO A 124 77.54 5.83 18.80
N ILE A 125 76.82 5.41 19.87
CA ILE A 125 77.26 4.59 21.04
C ILE A 125 76.55 4.95 22.38
N HIS A 126 75.81 3.98 22.97
CA HIS A 126 75.57 3.71 24.43
C HIS A 126 75.00 4.80 25.38
N SER A 127 74.43 4.52 26.58
CA SER A 127 73.77 3.35 27.21
C SER A 127 73.10 3.72 28.57
N THR A 128 72.39 2.77 29.23
CA THR A 128 72.12 2.66 30.71
C THR A 128 71.28 3.74 31.43
N ALA A 129 70.65 3.56 32.63
CA ALA A 129 70.06 2.41 33.37
C ALA A 129 69.36 2.90 34.70
N SER A 130 68.62 2.01 35.42
CA SER A 130 68.18 2.14 36.87
C SER A 130 67.07 3.19 37.20
N SER A 131 66.38 3.30 38.36
CA SER A 131 66.03 2.49 39.59
C SER A 131 65.14 3.36 40.55
N SER A 132 64.39 2.98 41.61
CA SER A 132 63.72 1.76 42.16
C SER A 132 62.97 2.10 43.51
N LEU A 133 62.23 1.15 44.14
CA LEU A 133 61.72 1.13 45.56
C LEU A 133 60.45 2.00 45.90
N THR A 134 59.29 1.49 46.38
CA THR A 134 58.80 1.06 47.76
C THR A 134 58.53 2.21 48.77
N THR A 135 57.64 2.18 49.80
CA THR A 135 56.97 1.13 50.63
C THR A 135 55.77 1.71 51.46
N GLY A 136 54.87 0.90 52.08
CA GLY A 136 53.91 1.35 53.14
C GLY A 136 52.82 0.33 53.57
N ASN A 137 52.34 0.33 54.83
CA ASN A 137 51.43 -0.72 55.41
C ASN A 137 50.62 -0.27 56.67
N ILE A 138 49.44 -0.88 56.95
CA ILE A 138 48.55 -0.91 58.20
C ILE A 138 47.11 -1.42 57.77
N THR A 139 46.21 -2.20 58.40
CA THR A 139 45.83 -2.75 59.78
C THR A 139 44.75 -1.93 60.55
N GLU A 140 43.72 -2.41 61.29
CA GLU A 140 43.17 -3.72 61.79
C GLU A 140 41.60 -3.76 61.78
N ALA A 141 40.90 -4.92 61.75
CA ALA A 141 40.02 -5.58 62.79
C ALA A 141 38.69 -4.84 63.23
N THR A 142 37.68 -5.38 63.98
CA THR A 142 37.47 -6.58 64.85
C THR A 142 36.09 -7.31 64.65
N SER A 143 35.34 -7.69 65.71
CA SER A 143 34.22 -8.70 65.78
C SER A 143 33.11 -8.34 66.81
N SER A 144 31.87 -8.90 66.92
CA SER A 144 30.99 -9.78 66.08
C SER A 144 29.59 -10.04 66.75
N THR A 145 28.72 -10.87 66.12
CA THR A 145 27.70 -11.84 66.69
C THR A 145 26.31 -11.43 67.28
N ASN A 146 25.27 -12.13 66.76
CA ASN A 146 24.02 -12.66 67.39
C ASN A 146 22.74 -11.82 67.60
N ALA A 147 21.60 -12.52 67.82
CA ALA A 147 20.19 -12.07 67.66
C ALA A 147 19.22 -12.55 68.80
N PRO A 148 17.94 -12.92 68.54
CA PRO A 148 16.70 -12.12 68.65
C PRO A 148 15.85 -12.40 69.94
N PRO A 149 14.63 -11.81 70.07
CA PRO A 149 13.42 -12.67 70.14
C PRO A 149 12.12 -12.02 69.55
N ALA A 150 10.97 -12.70 69.70
CA ALA A 150 9.62 -12.26 69.29
C ALA A 150 8.54 -12.65 70.35
N TYR A 151 7.35 -12.02 70.36
CA TYR A 151 6.11 -12.54 71.00
C TYR A 151 4.83 -11.80 70.53
N ALA A 152 3.64 -12.17 71.06
CA ALA A 152 2.39 -12.36 70.30
C ALA A 152 1.05 -11.97 71.00
N GLY A 153 -0.09 -12.11 70.29
CA GLY A 153 -1.50 -12.04 70.80
C GLY A 153 -2.48 -11.46 69.75
N THR A 154 -3.60 -12.08 69.30
CA THR A 154 -4.90 -12.46 69.95
C THR A 154 -5.78 -11.25 70.37
N ARG A 155 -7.12 -11.18 70.24
CA ARG A 155 -8.29 -11.93 69.65
C ARG A 155 -9.47 -10.91 69.60
N ASP A 156 -10.75 -11.04 69.18
CA ASP A 156 -11.80 -12.02 68.75
C ASP A 156 -12.94 -11.13 68.09
N ASP A 157 -14.20 -11.45 67.69
CA ASP A 157 -15.09 -12.53 67.16
C ASP A 157 -16.46 -11.77 66.85
N GLN A 158 -17.68 -12.20 66.49
CA GLN A 158 -18.38 -13.48 66.21
C GLN A 158 -19.71 -13.30 65.41
N THR A 159 -19.87 -13.92 64.22
CA THR A 159 -21.18 -14.36 63.59
C THR A 159 -22.30 -13.31 63.28
N LYS A 160 -23.49 -13.53 62.67
CA LYS A 160 -24.42 -14.62 62.17
C LYS A 160 -25.17 -14.01 60.91
N ALA A 161 -26.15 -14.53 60.13
CA ALA A 161 -26.73 -15.84 59.65
C ALA A 161 -27.99 -15.46 58.76
N VAL A 162 -28.67 -16.22 57.87
CA VAL A 162 -28.56 -17.60 57.32
C VAL A 162 -29.33 -17.80 55.96
N VAL A 163 -28.97 -18.88 55.24
CA VAL A 163 -29.55 -19.67 54.11
C VAL A 163 -31.11 -19.76 53.97
N PRO A 164 -31.72 -19.73 52.75
CA PRO A 164 -31.98 -20.96 51.94
C PRO A 164 -31.71 -20.93 50.41
N LYS A 165 -31.71 -22.13 49.82
CA LYS A 165 -31.38 -22.55 48.42
C LYS A 165 -32.67 -23.15 47.75
N PRO A 166 -32.76 -23.49 46.43
CA PRO A 166 -31.87 -24.48 45.76
C PRO A 166 -31.56 -24.29 44.24
N SER A 167 -30.61 -25.11 43.74
CA SER A 167 -30.40 -25.62 42.35
C SER A 167 -30.78 -24.77 41.12
N THR A 168 -29.93 -24.58 40.10
CA THR A 168 -29.25 -25.65 39.31
C THR A 168 -27.83 -25.26 38.85
N SER A 169 -27.17 -26.07 38.01
CA SER A 169 -25.71 -26.02 37.74
C SER A 169 -25.31 -26.24 36.28
N SER A 170 -24.44 -25.40 35.72
CA SER A 170 -23.68 -25.69 34.49
C SER A 170 -22.45 -24.80 34.28
N ILE A 171 -21.26 -25.42 34.34
CA ILE A 171 -20.03 -25.19 33.54
C ILE A 171 -19.55 -23.75 33.34
N GLU A 172 -18.35 -23.45 33.88
CA GLU A 172 -17.60 -22.22 33.63
C GLU A 172 -16.94 -22.19 32.23
N SER A 173 -16.76 -20.99 31.68
CA SER A 173 -15.85 -20.75 30.56
C SER A 173 -14.98 -19.51 30.85
N GLY A 174 -13.67 -19.61 30.56
CA GLY A 174 -12.71 -18.58 30.93
C GLY A 174 -12.84 -17.32 30.07
N VAL A 175 -13.38 -16.25 30.64
CA VAL A 175 -13.53 -14.95 29.96
C VAL A 175 -12.19 -14.22 29.88
N LEU A 176 -11.78 -13.83 28.67
CA LEU A 176 -10.67 -12.91 28.45
C LEU A 176 -11.14 -11.48 28.78
N THR A 177 -10.41 -10.79 29.67
CA THR A 177 -10.87 -9.52 30.25
C THR A 177 -10.93 -8.38 29.23
N GLN A 178 -12.13 -7.86 28.95
CA GLN A 178 -12.29 -6.56 28.31
C GLN A 178 -12.06 -5.45 29.33
N LEU A 179 -11.28 -4.43 28.96
CA LEU A 179 -11.11 -3.20 29.74
C LEU A 179 -11.63 -2.02 28.92
N SER A 180 -12.69 -1.39 29.42
CA SER A 180 -13.23 -0.14 28.87
C SER A 180 -12.58 1.05 29.57
N PRO A 181 -11.95 2.00 28.86
CA PRO A 181 -11.46 3.23 29.47
C PRO A 181 -12.61 4.23 29.67
N SER A 182 -12.70 4.81 30.87
CA SER A 182 -13.46 6.03 31.12
C SER A 182 -12.66 7.26 30.65
N ASN A 183 -13.34 8.37 30.38
CA ASN A 183 -12.70 9.65 30.07
C ASN A 183 -11.98 10.26 31.29
N ASP A 184 -11.25 11.35 31.01
CA ASP A 184 -10.65 12.31 31.93
C ASP A 184 -9.38 11.86 32.68
N GLN A 185 -8.24 11.88 31.96
CA GLN A 185 -7.13 12.80 32.30
C GLN A 185 -6.08 12.86 31.17
N LEU A 186 -6.01 14.01 30.48
CA LEU A 186 -4.92 14.34 29.56
C LEU A 186 -3.84 15.13 30.30
N GLY A 187 -2.77 14.45 30.70
CA GLY A 187 -1.58 15.05 31.30
C GLY A 187 -0.32 14.40 30.74
N VAL A 188 0.24 14.99 29.69
CA VAL A 188 1.57 14.59 29.16
C VAL A 188 2.62 15.02 30.16
N SER A 189 3.52 14.10 30.54
CA SER A 189 4.60 14.42 31.48
C SER A 189 5.78 15.08 30.75
N ASP A 190 6.46 16.04 31.40
CA ASP A 190 7.66 16.68 30.85
C ASP A 190 8.78 15.67 30.54
N GLN A 191 8.77 14.52 31.23
CA GLN A 191 9.65 13.38 31.00
C GLN A 191 9.51 12.81 29.58
N GLU A 192 8.27 12.67 29.08
CA GLU A 192 7.99 12.15 27.73
C GLU A 192 8.35 13.18 26.64
N LEU A 193 8.16 14.47 26.93
CA LEU A 193 8.62 15.57 26.08
C LEU A 193 10.15 15.56 25.92
N GLN A 194 10.91 15.34 27.00
CA GLN A 194 12.37 15.17 26.92
C GLN A 194 12.79 13.93 26.13
N VAL A 195 12.07 12.81 26.25
CA VAL A 195 12.31 11.62 25.41
C VAL A 195 12.06 11.92 23.93
N PHE A 196 10.98 12.63 23.59
CA PHE A 196 10.69 13.08 22.22
C PHE A 196 11.78 13.99 21.66
N LEU A 197 12.30 14.93 22.46
CA LEU A 197 13.41 15.79 22.09
C LEU A 197 14.73 15.00 21.89
N SER A 198 14.97 13.96 22.69
CA SER A 198 16.16 13.09 22.51
C SER A 198 16.15 12.34 21.17
N GLN A 199 14.97 11.92 20.68
CA GLN A 199 14.84 11.28 19.36
C GLN A 199 15.09 12.26 18.20
N LYS A 200 14.78 13.56 18.36
CA LYS A 200 15.16 14.59 17.36
C LYS A 200 16.69 14.72 17.21
N GLY A 201 17.47 14.51 18.28
CA GLY A 201 18.93 14.52 18.25
C GLY A 201 19.57 13.32 17.51
N LEU A 202 18.94 12.14 17.60
CA LEU A 202 19.39 10.94 16.87
C LEU A 202 18.96 10.94 15.40
N THR A 203 17.86 11.61 15.06
CA THR A 203 17.35 11.68 13.67
C THR A 203 18.00 12.80 12.86
N SER A 204 18.38 13.93 13.49
CA SER A 204 19.22 14.97 12.86
C SER A 204 20.59 14.43 12.45
N THR A 205 21.28 13.73 13.35
CA THR A 205 22.56 13.07 13.05
C THR A 205 22.44 12.00 11.95
N PHE A 206 21.35 11.21 11.91
CA PHE A 206 21.07 10.30 10.80
C PHE A 206 20.92 11.02 9.45
N ALA A 207 20.17 12.13 9.40
CA ALA A 207 19.98 12.89 8.15
C ALA A 207 21.27 13.59 7.70
N GLU A 208 22.06 14.12 8.63
CA GLU A 208 23.40 14.61 8.35
C GLU A 208 24.32 13.52 7.79
N ASP A 209 24.38 12.34 8.40
CA ASP A 209 25.23 11.25 7.93
C ASP A 209 24.78 10.71 6.56
N LEU A 210 23.48 10.75 6.26
CA LEU A 210 22.97 10.45 4.93
C LEU A 210 23.47 11.48 3.90
N LEU A 211 23.37 12.79 4.20
CA LEU A 211 23.87 13.83 3.29
C LEU A 211 25.40 13.85 3.19
N LYS A 212 26.14 13.56 4.25
CA LYS A 212 27.62 13.39 4.21
C LYS A 212 28.05 12.17 3.37
N THR A 213 27.17 11.17 3.22
CA THR A 213 27.40 10.03 2.31
C THR A 213 27.22 10.44 0.84
N PHE A 214 26.40 11.46 0.56
CA PHE A 214 26.25 12.07 -0.77
C PHE A 214 27.29 13.19 -0.97
N ASN A 215 28.53 12.82 -1.28
CA ASN A 215 29.61 13.79 -1.51
C ASN A 215 29.22 14.81 -2.62
N PRO A 216 29.18 16.13 -2.34
CA PRO A 216 28.56 17.10 -3.25
C PRO A 216 29.33 17.33 -4.55
N ASP A 217 30.65 17.11 -4.55
CA ASP A 217 31.56 17.46 -5.66
C ASP A 217 31.41 16.61 -6.96
N ASN A 218 30.30 15.89 -7.14
CA ASN A 218 30.08 15.00 -8.29
C ASN A 218 28.66 15.00 -8.87
N LEU A 219 27.75 15.85 -8.38
CA LEU A 219 26.42 16.02 -8.97
C LEU A 219 26.00 17.49 -8.94
N ASP A 220 26.48 18.24 -9.94
CA ASP A 220 26.00 19.59 -10.24
C ASP A 220 24.51 19.53 -10.65
N ILE A 221 23.62 19.91 -9.74
CA ILE A 221 22.18 20.07 -10.00
C ILE A 221 21.88 21.57 -10.03
N LYS A 222 21.90 22.14 -11.23
CA LYS A 222 21.34 23.48 -11.48
C LYS A 222 19.83 23.44 -11.28
N GLU A 223 19.28 24.43 -10.58
CA GLU A 223 17.82 24.59 -10.41
C GLU A 223 17.13 25.12 -11.70
N GLU A 224 17.90 25.54 -12.69
CA GLU A 224 17.44 26.26 -13.90
C GLU A 224 16.61 25.40 -14.89
N ASP A 225 16.73 24.07 -14.87
CA ASP A 225 16.14 23.17 -15.90
C ASP A 225 14.68 22.72 -15.65
N ILE A 226 13.99 23.21 -14.60
CA ILE A 226 12.64 22.73 -14.22
C ILE A 226 11.58 23.83 -14.08
N ASP A 227 11.95 25.10 -13.85
CA ASP A 227 10.97 26.16 -13.53
C ASP A 227 10.14 26.64 -14.75
N GLY A 228 10.52 26.24 -15.97
CA GLY A 228 9.83 26.53 -17.24
C GLY A 228 8.45 25.87 -17.43
N THR A 229 7.78 25.46 -16.35
CA THR A 229 6.38 25.00 -16.34
C THR A 229 5.52 25.70 -15.28
N THR A 230 6.12 26.50 -14.41
CA THR A 230 5.45 27.03 -13.21
C THR A 230 4.53 28.23 -13.53
N GLU A 231 4.88 29.08 -14.50
CA GLU A 231 4.04 30.24 -14.87
C GLU A 231 2.89 29.90 -15.84
N ASP A 232 3.08 28.96 -16.76
CA ASP A 232 2.04 28.53 -17.72
C ASP A 232 0.86 27.82 -17.03
N LEU A 233 1.10 27.18 -15.88
CA LEU A 233 0.06 26.49 -15.10
C LEU A 233 -0.95 27.45 -14.45
N PHE A 234 -0.64 28.75 -14.29
CA PHE A 234 -1.53 29.72 -13.62
C PHE A 234 -2.27 30.66 -14.57
N ASN A 235 -1.77 30.91 -15.78
CA ASN A 235 -2.39 31.87 -16.70
C ASN A 235 -3.54 31.31 -17.57
N GLY A 236 -3.76 29.99 -17.56
CA GLY A 236 -4.69 29.32 -18.48
C GLY A 236 -6.18 29.38 -18.14
N LEU A 237 -6.60 30.00 -17.02
CA LEU A 237 -7.96 29.88 -16.48
C LEU A 237 -8.77 31.19 -16.41
N ASP A 238 -8.13 32.37 -16.47
CA ASP A 238 -8.80 33.67 -16.32
C ASP A 238 -8.78 34.53 -17.60
N LYS A 239 -9.67 34.19 -18.55
CA LYS A 239 -10.36 35.11 -19.50
C LYS A 239 -11.20 34.34 -20.51
N ASN A 240 -12.53 34.40 -20.37
CA ASN A 240 -13.47 34.60 -21.49
C ASN A 240 -14.94 34.59 -21.01
N LEU A 241 -15.46 35.75 -20.57
CA LEU A 241 -16.87 36.11 -20.80
C LEU A 241 -17.13 37.61 -20.54
N SER A 242 -17.27 38.41 -21.60
CA SER A 242 -18.33 39.44 -21.79
C SER A 242 -17.94 40.61 -22.72
N THR A 243 -18.83 40.89 -23.68
CA THR A 243 -19.17 42.22 -24.26
C THR A 243 -18.14 43.08 -25.02
N ALA A 244 -18.34 43.12 -26.35
CA ALA A 244 -18.78 44.29 -27.14
C ALA A 244 -17.78 45.04 -28.06
N ASP A 245 -18.14 45.01 -29.35
CA ASP A 245 -18.09 46.06 -30.39
C ASP A 245 -16.92 47.05 -30.48
N LYS A 246 -16.26 47.04 -31.66
CA LYS A 246 -16.61 48.00 -32.73
C LYS A 246 -16.04 47.65 -34.11
N SER A 247 -16.78 48.02 -35.15
CA SER A 247 -16.31 48.15 -36.54
C SER A 247 -15.41 49.41 -36.68
N ASN A 248 -14.49 49.52 -37.63
CA ASN A 248 -14.81 49.85 -39.03
C ASN A 248 -13.56 49.95 -39.93
N THR A 249 -13.73 49.66 -41.24
CA THR A 249 -13.01 50.25 -42.40
C THR A 249 -11.49 50.05 -42.59
N ARG A 250 -10.90 50.07 -43.81
CA ARG A 250 -11.40 49.89 -45.20
C ARG A 250 -10.21 49.98 -46.19
N THR A 251 -10.04 49.02 -47.10
CA THR A 251 -9.38 49.26 -48.40
C THR A 251 -9.86 48.26 -49.47
N SER A 252 -9.84 48.68 -50.74
CA SER A 252 -10.26 47.96 -51.95
C SER A 252 -9.14 47.04 -52.49
N ILE A 253 -9.29 46.16 -53.51
CA ILE A 253 -9.91 46.28 -54.86
C ILE A 253 -10.57 44.93 -55.28
N ALA A 254 -11.44 44.97 -56.31
CA ALA A 254 -12.44 43.94 -56.63
C ALA A 254 -12.18 43.11 -57.91
N SER A 255 -12.89 41.99 -58.07
CA SER A 255 -13.59 41.57 -59.33
C SER A 255 -14.37 40.24 -59.13
N GLY A 256 -15.41 39.97 -59.96
CA GLY A 256 -15.87 38.58 -60.21
C GLY A 256 -17.29 38.12 -59.79
N GLN A 257 -18.35 38.77 -60.27
CA GLN A 257 -19.71 38.25 -60.61
C GLN A 257 -20.46 37.19 -59.74
N GLN A 258 -21.73 37.53 -59.44
CA GLN A 258 -22.87 36.68 -59.02
C GLN A 258 -23.77 36.36 -60.25
N PRO A 259 -24.81 35.48 -60.19
CA PRO A 259 -26.15 35.87 -59.67
C PRO A 259 -26.99 34.68 -59.09
N THR A 260 -28.31 34.77 -58.82
CA THR A 260 -29.10 35.56 -57.83
C THR A 260 -30.49 34.86 -57.64
N GLY A 261 -31.31 35.29 -56.66
CA GLY A 261 -32.71 34.87 -56.47
C GLY A 261 -33.40 35.48 -55.24
N GLU A 262 -34.18 36.55 -55.42
CA GLU A 262 -34.79 37.42 -54.38
C GLU A 262 -36.29 37.72 -54.65
N THR A 263 -37.14 38.31 -53.78
CA THR A 263 -36.98 38.85 -52.40
C THR A 263 -38.00 38.17 -51.44
N ASN A 264 -38.97 38.72 -50.67
CA ASN A 264 -39.51 40.05 -50.23
C ASN A 264 -40.40 39.77 -48.96
N SER A 265 -40.98 40.66 -48.14
CA SER A 265 -41.09 42.14 -48.01
C SER A 265 -41.32 42.53 -46.51
N THR A 266 -41.99 43.66 -46.19
CA THR A 266 -42.19 44.21 -44.81
C THR A 266 -43.49 45.02 -44.64
N GLU A 267 -44.09 45.06 -43.44
CA GLU A 267 -44.85 46.23 -42.92
C GLU A 267 -45.05 46.20 -41.38
N THR A 268 -45.63 47.26 -40.78
CA THR A 268 -45.52 47.63 -39.33
C THR A 268 -46.69 48.50 -38.84
N ALA A 269 -47.09 48.63 -37.56
CA ALA A 269 -46.84 47.92 -36.28
C ALA A 269 -47.78 48.52 -35.18
N GLY A 270 -47.77 48.03 -33.92
CA GLY A 270 -48.60 48.58 -32.82
C GLY A 270 -48.22 48.11 -31.40
N ALA A 271 -48.57 48.89 -30.36
CA ALA A 271 -48.04 48.80 -28.99
C ALA A 271 -49.00 48.16 -27.94
N VAL A 272 -48.51 48.06 -26.68
CA VAL A 272 -49.21 48.18 -25.35
C VAL A 272 -48.91 47.04 -24.33
N LYS A 273 -48.85 47.47 -23.06
CA LYS A 273 -48.76 46.83 -21.71
C LYS A 273 -49.94 45.85 -21.39
N GLU A 274 -50.05 45.07 -20.30
CA GLU A 274 -49.24 44.57 -19.15
C GLU A 274 -50.17 43.68 -18.26
N GLU A 275 -49.72 43.19 -17.08
CA GLU A 275 -50.50 42.51 -16.01
C GLU A 275 -50.95 41.02 -16.22
N THR A 276 -51.62 40.43 -15.21
CA THR A 276 -51.45 39.02 -14.77
C THR A 276 -52.73 38.25 -14.34
N ASP A 277 -52.56 36.94 -14.10
CA ASP A 277 -53.33 36.03 -13.21
C ASP A 277 -54.68 35.39 -13.65
N ALA A 278 -55.05 34.33 -12.90
CA ALA A 278 -56.36 33.67 -12.72
C ALA A 278 -56.92 32.67 -13.79
N GLU A 279 -56.61 31.39 -13.54
CA GLU A 279 -57.45 30.15 -13.56
C GLU A 279 -58.71 29.94 -14.46
N GLN A 280 -58.67 28.80 -15.16
CA GLN A 280 -59.68 27.72 -15.32
C GLN A 280 -61.18 27.99 -15.66
N ASN A 281 -61.64 27.31 -16.72
CA ASN A 281 -62.85 26.46 -16.76
C ASN A 281 -62.59 25.35 -17.83
N SER A 282 -62.98 24.07 -17.72
CA SER A 282 -64.25 23.42 -17.32
C SER A 282 -65.37 23.63 -18.37
N ALA A 283 -66.23 22.66 -18.73
CA ALA A 283 -66.46 21.29 -18.23
C ALA A 283 -66.86 20.37 -19.45
N ASP A 284 -67.46 19.17 -19.38
CA ASP A 284 -68.14 18.46 -18.26
C ASP A 284 -68.24 16.93 -18.48
N ILE A 285 -68.73 16.20 -17.46
CA ILE A 285 -68.91 14.73 -17.41
C ILE A 285 -70.26 14.40 -16.76
N LYS A 286 -70.98 13.36 -17.25
CA LYS A 286 -71.85 12.37 -16.51
C LYS A 286 -72.84 11.68 -17.49
N SER A 287 -73.45 10.52 -17.17
CA SER A 287 -73.96 10.05 -15.87
C SER A 287 -73.89 8.52 -15.62
N GLU A 288 -74.16 8.14 -14.37
CA GLU A 288 -74.04 6.79 -13.80
C GLU A 288 -75.35 5.98 -13.84
N ASN A 289 -75.25 4.64 -13.71
CA ASN A 289 -76.05 3.80 -12.79
C ASN A 289 -75.93 2.29 -13.10
N PHE A 290 -75.30 1.51 -12.20
CA PHE A 290 -75.96 0.48 -11.37
C PHE A 290 -74.96 -0.25 -10.44
N HIS A 291 -75.46 -0.81 -9.32
CA HIS A 291 -74.73 -1.77 -8.47
C HIS A 291 -75.21 -3.20 -8.76
N GLY A 292 -74.37 -4.19 -8.42
CA GLY A 292 -74.72 -5.61 -8.42
C GLY A 292 -73.53 -6.43 -7.92
N ASP A 293 -73.71 -7.09 -6.78
CA ASP A 293 -72.67 -7.86 -6.07
C ASP A 293 -72.49 -9.27 -6.68
N GLU A 294 -71.27 -9.84 -6.61
CA GLU A 294 -70.91 -10.92 -5.67
C GLU A 294 -69.49 -11.49 -5.97
N TYR A 295 -68.98 -12.31 -5.05
CA TYR A 295 -67.68 -12.98 -5.13
C TYR A 295 -67.79 -14.29 -5.96
N ASP A 296 -66.78 -14.62 -6.78
CA ASP A 296 -65.93 -15.81 -6.51
C ASP A 296 -64.65 -15.90 -7.38
N ASP A 297 -63.71 -16.71 -6.91
CA ASP A 297 -62.60 -17.43 -7.55
C ASP A 297 -62.09 -16.98 -8.94
N ARG A 298 -60.83 -16.50 -8.96
CA ARG A 298 -59.85 -16.99 -9.95
C ARG A 298 -58.37 -16.85 -9.55
N ASP A 299 -57.94 -17.58 -8.53
CA ASP A 299 -56.49 -17.78 -8.27
C ASP A 299 -55.90 -18.74 -9.33
N LYS A 300 -55.37 -18.21 -10.44
CA LYS A 300 -54.52 -19.02 -11.35
C LYS A 300 -53.62 -18.25 -12.31
N TYR A 301 -52.46 -18.85 -12.56
CA TYR A 301 -51.39 -18.43 -13.47
C TYR A 301 -50.51 -17.27 -12.99
N ASP A 302 -49.85 -17.51 -11.86
CA ASP A 302 -48.48 -17.06 -11.64
C ASP A 302 -47.62 -18.32 -11.39
N ASP A 303 -47.28 -19.00 -12.49
CA ASP A 303 -46.49 -20.26 -12.54
C ASP A 303 -45.59 -20.22 -13.79
N ASP A 304 -44.80 -19.15 -13.91
CA ASP A 304 -43.69 -19.05 -14.86
C ASP A 304 -42.60 -20.05 -14.42
N LEU A 305 -42.77 -21.29 -14.86
CA LEU A 305 -41.84 -22.38 -14.61
C LEU A 305 -40.43 -22.03 -15.13
N GLU A 306 -39.52 -21.66 -14.23
CA GLU A 306 -38.10 -21.49 -14.55
C GLU A 306 -37.58 -22.75 -15.26
N GLU A 307 -37.23 -22.65 -16.56
CA GLU A 307 -36.52 -23.74 -17.23
C GLU A 307 -35.18 -23.95 -16.48
N PRO A 308 -34.95 -25.13 -15.87
CA PRO A 308 -33.74 -25.35 -15.08
C PRO A 308 -32.53 -25.27 -16.00
N SER A 309 -31.59 -24.38 -15.66
CA SER A 309 -30.54 -23.99 -16.59
C SER A 309 -29.79 -25.19 -17.17
N LYS A 310 -29.71 -25.23 -18.51
CA LYS A 310 -29.06 -26.29 -19.32
C LYS A 310 -27.60 -26.60 -18.94
N PHE A 311 -26.97 -25.78 -18.10
CA PHE A 311 -25.60 -25.92 -17.64
C PHE A 311 -25.53 -25.87 -16.11
N SER A 312 -25.02 -26.93 -15.48
CA SER A 312 -24.88 -27.06 -14.02
C SER A 312 -23.49 -27.56 -13.63
N ILE A 313 -22.99 -27.13 -12.47
CA ILE A 313 -21.68 -27.54 -11.91
C ILE A 313 -21.60 -29.03 -11.52
N GLN A 314 -22.75 -29.73 -11.53
CA GLN A 314 -22.84 -31.18 -11.35
C GLN A 314 -22.58 -31.97 -12.65
N MET A 315 -22.55 -31.30 -13.81
CA MET A 315 -22.27 -31.96 -15.09
C MET A 315 -20.78 -32.33 -15.20
N ASP A 316 -20.51 -33.50 -15.80
CA ASP A 316 -19.17 -33.88 -16.23
C ASP A 316 -18.75 -33.16 -17.53
N SER A 317 -17.45 -33.21 -17.85
CA SER A 317 -16.88 -32.55 -19.03
C SER A 317 -17.44 -33.04 -20.37
N LYS A 318 -17.94 -34.28 -20.46
CA LYS A 318 -18.52 -34.88 -21.68
C LYS A 318 -19.96 -34.42 -21.86
N GLN A 319 -20.74 -34.43 -20.79
CA GLN A 319 -22.10 -33.88 -20.74
C GLN A 319 -22.08 -32.40 -21.13
N LEU A 320 -21.10 -31.64 -20.60
CA LEU A 320 -20.89 -30.24 -20.94
C LEU A 320 -20.59 -30.06 -22.44
N ILE A 321 -19.65 -30.80 -23.01
CA ILE A 321 -19.37 -30.76 -24.46
C ILE A 321 -20.62 -31.07 -25.29
N ALA A 322 -21.39 -32.08 -24.92
CA ALA A 322 -22.61 -32.45 -25.64
C ALA A 322 -23.65 -31.32 -25.59
N ALA A 323 -23.86 -30.70 -24.43
CA ALA A 323 -24.78 -29.58 -24.26
C ALA A 323 -24.34 -28.31 -25.03
N VAL A 324 -23.03 -28.04 -25.12
CA VAL A 324 -22.45 -26.91 -25.87
C VAL A 324 -22.52 -27.13 -27.40
N LYS A 325 -22.32 -28.36 -27.88
CA LYS A 325 -22.47 -28.69 -29.31
C LYS A 325 -23.89 -28.52 -29.85
N ASN A 326 -24.87 -28.48 -28.94
CA ASN A 326 -26.28 -28.19 -29.22
C ASN A 326 -26.62 -26.69 -29.00
N LEU A 327 -25.69 -25.77 -29.31
CA LEU A 327 -25.88 -24.31 -29.37
C LEU A 327 -25.69 -23.83 -30.81
N SER A 328 -26.29 -22.70 -31.19
CA SER A 328 -26.09 -22.12 -32.54
C SER A 328 -24.64 -21.68 -32.77
N LEU A 329 -24.21 -21.77 -34.03
CA LEU A 329 -22.91 -21.31 -34.55
C LEU A 329 -23.05 -20.24 -35.64
N GLU A 330 -24.27 -19.73 -35.84
CA GLU A 330 -24.56 -18.59 -36.72
C GLU A 330 -23.92 -17.34 -36.12
N GLU A 331 -24.37 -17.00 -34.90
CA GLU A 331 -23.82 -15.98 -34.01
C GLU A 331 -22.57 -16.46 -33.26
N PRO A 332 -21.65 -15.55 -32.87
CA PRO A 332 -20.50 -15.89 -32.03
C PRO A 332 -20.93 -16.31 -30.61
N PRO A 333 -20.04 -16.97 -29.85
CA PRO A 333 -20.21 -17.12 -28.41
C PRO A 333 -20.42 -15.75 -27.75
N PRO A 334 -21.37 -15.62 -26.80
CA PRO A 334 -21.58 -14.39 -26.04
C PRO A 334 -20.37 -14.08 -25.14
N HIS A 335 -20.32 -12.86 -24.60
CA HIS A 335 -19.27 -12.48 -23.66
C HIS A 335 -19.31 -13.38 -22.41
N CYS A 336 -18.20 -14.07 -22.13
CA CYS A 336 -18.08 -14.96 -20.98
C CYS A 336 -18.03 -14.16 -19.67
N SER A 337 -19.12 -14.23 -18.90
CA SER A 337 -19.14 -13.94 -17.46
C SER A 337 -18.76 -15.20 -16.69
N VAL A 338 -17.96 -15.05 -15.62
CA VAL A 338 -17.60 -16.16 -14.72
C VAL A 338 -18.56 -16.32 -13.53
N LEU A 339 -19.59 -15.46 -13.44
CA LEU A 339 -20.64 -15.54 -12.43
C LEU A 339 -21.63 -16.70 -12.71
N HIS A 340 -22.54 -16.93 -11.76
CA HIS A 340 -23.70 -17.79 -11.97
C HIS A 340 -24.52 -17.30 -13.19
N ILE A 341 -25.11 -18.20 -13.96
CA ILE A 341 -25.79 -17.86 -15.22
C ILE A 341 -27.03 -16.95 -15.03
N ASN A 342 -27.72 -17.07 -13.89
CA ASN A 342 -28.84 -16.20 -13.48
C ASN A 342 -28.38 -15.01 -12.59
N ALA A 343 -27.08 -14.74 -12.47
CA ALA A 343 -26.62 -13.58 -11.69
C ALA A 343 -26.85 -12.27 -12.47
N PRO A 344 -27.31 -11.19 -11.82
CA PRO A 344 -27.35 -9.88 -12.46
C PRO A 344 -25.93 -9.39 -12.81
N PRO A 345 -25.78 -8.48 -13.79
CA PRO A 345 -24.55 -7.75 -13.99
C PRO A 345 -24.13 -7.05 -12.68
N PRO A 346 -22.85 -7.08 -12.28
CA PRO A 346 -22.42 -6.40 -11.06
C PRO A 346 -22.64 -4.89 -11.17
N SER A 347 -23.07 -4.28 -10.08
CA SER A 347 -23.32 -2.85 -9.94
C SER A 347 -22.72 -2.33 -8.62
N PRO A 348 -22.61 -1.00 -8.44
CA PRO A 348 -22.35 -0.42 -7.13
C PRO A 348 -23.53 -0.75 -6.19
N PRO A 349 -23.29 -1.27 -4.97
CA PRO A 349 -24.35 -1.58 -4.02
C PRO A 349 -24.90 -0.32 -3.35
N ASP A 350 -26.18 -0.32 -3.02
CA ASP A 350 -26.74 0.67 -2.11
C ASP A 350 -26.10 0.58 -0.73
N CYS A 351 -25.94 1.73 -0.07
CA CYS A 351 -25.47 1.77 1.32
C CYS A 351 -26.44 0.98 2.22
N PRO A 352 -25.94 0.18 3.18
CA PRO A 352 -26.78 -0.51 4.16
C PRO A 352 -27.85 0.41 4.79
N PRO A 353 -29.13 0.01 4.80
CA PRO A 353 -30.25 0.90 5.15
C PRO A 353 -30.32 1.27 6.64
N GLN A 354 -29.49 0.66 7.48
CA GLN A 354 -29.38 0.99 8.89
C GLN A 354 -28.82 2.39 9.09
N ARG A 355 -29.64 3.30 9.62
CA ARG A 355 -29.16 4.60 10.13
C ARG A 355 -28.24 4.37 11.32
N LEU A 356 -27.06 4.98 11.27
CA LEU A 356 -26.02 4.90 12.29
C LEU A 356 -26.04 6.15 13.18
N THR A 357 -25.67 6.00 14.45
CA THR A 357 -25.42 7.16 15.32
C THR A 357 -24.10 7.86 14.95
N ARG A 358 -23.87 9.08 15.45
CA ARG A 358 -22.63 9.83 15.17
C ARG A 358 -21.37 9.10 15.65
N GLU A 359 -21.50 8.31 16.71
CA GLU A 359 -20.46 7.48 17.30
C GLU A 359 -20.23 6.22 16.45
N GLN A 360 -21.30 5.63 15.91
CA GLN A 360 -21.22 4.49 14.99
C GLN A 360 -20.66 4.85 13.60
N LEU A 361 -20.73 6.14 13.21
CA LEU A 361 -20.04 6.68 12.03
C LEU A 361 -18.53 6.87 12.25
N LEU A 362 -18.06 6.80 13.50
CA LEU A 362 -16.65 6.88 13.90
C LEU A 362 -16.21 5.61 14.65
N PRO A 363 -16.35 4.41 14.04
CA PRO A 363 -16.13 3.16 14.74
C PRO A 363 -14.67 3.00 15.21
N PRO A 364 -14.43 2.47 16.43
CA PRO A 364 -13.09 2.22 16.92
C PRO A 364 -12.38 1.18 16.03
N THR A 365 -11.15 1.46 15.63
CA THR A 365 -10.39 0.58 14.75
C THR A 365 -10.02 -0.73 15.47
N PRO A 366 -10.36 -1.91 14.92
CA PRO A 366 -9.95 -3.19 15.46
C PRO A 366 -8.43 -3.30 15.54
N SER A 367 -7.90 -3.39 16.76
CA SER A 367 -6.47 -3.35 17.05
C SER A 367 -6.09 -4.48 18.01
N VAL A 368 -5.03 -5.22 17.69
CA VAL A 368 -4.51 -6.33 18.50
C VAL A 368 -3.03 -6.11 18.78
N HIS A 369 -2.60 -6.31 20.04
CA HIS A 369 -1.21 -6.14 20.45
C HIS A 369 -0.49 -7.49 20.49
N LEU A 370 0.70 -7.56 19.90
CA LEU A 370 1.53 -8.76 19.90
C LEU A 370 2.73 -8.60 20.83
N GLU A 371 2.68 -9.27 21.98
CA GLU A 371 3.78 -9.30 22.96
C GLU A 371 4.92 -10.21 22.52
N ASN A 372 4.62 -11.27 21.75
CA ASN A 372 5.54 -12.36 21.48
C ASN A 372 5.22 -13.10 20.17
N LYS A 373 6.20 -13.87 19.68
CA LYS A 373 6.11 -14.65 18.44
C LYS A 373 4.96 -15.67 18.41
N LYS A 374 4.54 -16.25 19.54
CA LYS A 374 3.44 -17.22 19.57
C LYS A 374 2.13 -16.57 19.14
N HIS A 375 1.87 -15.34 19.61
CA HIS A 375 0.64 -14.61 19.25
C HIS A 375 0.62 -14.27 17.75
N ALA A 376 1.77 -13.91 17.17
CA ALA A 376 1.91 -13.63 15.73
C ALA A 376 1.61 -14.84 14.82
N PHE A 377 1.79 -16.07 15.30
CA PHE A 377 1.52 -17.32 14.57
C PHE A 377 0.21 -18.00 14.97
N SER A 378 -0.62 -17.35 15.81
CA SER A 378 -1.90 -17.93 16.26
C SER A 378 -2.97 -17.85 15.17
N PRO A 379 -3.71 -18.94 14.87
CA PRO A 379 -4.81 -18.91 13.88
C PRO A 379 -5.86 -17.82 14.15
N GLN A 380 -6.11 -17.53 15.43
CA GLN A 380 -7.02 -16.48 15.89
C GLN A 380 -6.65 -15.08 15.37
N LEU A 381 -5.37 -14.81 15.09
CA LEU A 381 -4.92 -13.55 14.48
C LEU A 381 -5.39 -13.44 13.03
N GLN A 382 -5.29 -14.53 12.26
CA GLN A 382 -5.80 -14.57 10.88
C GLN A 382 -7.34 -14.46 10.89
N GLU A 383 -8.02 -15.14 11.80
CA GLU A 383 -9.47 -14.99 11.97
C GLU A 383 -9.88 -13.55 12.31
N PHE A 384 -9.17 -12.89 13.22
CA PHE A 384 -9.42 -11.50 13.61
C PHE A 384 -9.28 -10.56 12.40
N CYS A 385 -8.18 -10.67 11.66
CA CYS A 385 -7.97 -9.93 10.40
C CYS A 385 -9.09 -10.19 9.38
N LEU A 386 -9.57 -11.43 9.23
CA LEU A 386 -10.64 -11.78 8.29
C LEU A 386 -12.05 -11.32 8.73
N LYS A 387 -12.29 -11.08 10.02
CA LYS A 387 -13.59 -10.65 10.58
C LYS A 387 -13.87 -9.15 10.48
N HIS A 388 -12.85 -8.32 10.22
CA HIS A 388 -12.96 -6.85 10.22
C HIS A 388 -12.59 -6.24 8.86
N PRO A 389 -13.18 -5.10 8.43
CA PRO A 389 -12.84 -4.47 7.14
C PRO A 389 -11.38 -4.00 7.09
N ILE A 390 -10.88 -3.46 8.19
CA ILE A 390 -9.48 -3.12 8.41
C ILE A 390 -9.10 -3.51 9.84
N ALA A 391 -7.85 -3.89 10.06
CA ALA A 391 -7.33 -4.25 11.38
C ALA A 391 -5.86 -3.83 11.52
N VAL A 392 -5.44 -3.46 12.74
CA VAL A 392 -4.05 -3.10 13.06
C VAL A 392 -3.44 -4.11 14.01
N VAL A 393 -2.29 -4.66 13.62
CA VAL A 393 -1.50 -5.63 14.37
C VAL A 393 -0.29 -4.90 14.95
N ARG A 394 -0.44 -4.47 16.21
CA ARG A 394 0.48 -3.57 16.91
C ARG A 394 1.74 -4.29 17.35
N GLY A 395 2.89 -3.67 17.11
CA GLY A 395 4.21 -4.17 17.54
C GLY A 395 4.68 -5.45 16.86
N LEU A 396 4.09 -5.84 15.70
CA LEU A 396 4.43 -7.07 14.99
C LEU A 396 5.94 -7.23 14.73
N ALA A 397 6.60 -6.14 14.31
CA ALA A 397 8.04 -6.16 14.06
C ALA A 397 8.86 -6.52 15.31
N GLY A 398 8.48 -6.02 16.49
CA GLY A 398 9.09 -6.38 17.76
C GLY A 398 8.83 -7.84 18.14
N ALA A 399 7.56 -8.28 18.06
CA ALA A 399 7.13 -9.64 18.39
C ALA A 399 7.82 -10.72 17.53
N LEU A 400 8.12 -10.41 16.27
CA LEU A 400 8.79 -11.30 15.32
C LEU A 400 10.31 -11.10 15.23
N LYS A 401 10.85 -10.02 15.80
CA LYS A 401 12.23 -9.54 15.59
C LYS A 401 12.54 -9.34 14.10
N LEU A 402 11.73 -8.49 13.46
CA LEU A 402 11.97 -7.98 12.11
C LEU A 402 13.00 -6.84 12.14
N ASP A 403 14.06 -6.95 11.35
CA ASP A 403 15.01 -5.88 11.08
C ASP A 403 14.45 -4.93 10.01
N LEU A 404 13.71 -3.94 10.48
CA LEU A 404 13.20 -2.85 9.65
C LEU A 404 14.33 -1.96 9.09
N GLY A 405 15.54 -2.03 9.65
CA GLY A 405 16.72 -1.30 9.18
C GLY A 405 17.11 -1.68 7.74
N LEU A 406 16.81 -2.92 7.32
CA LEU A 406 16.97 -3.40 5.94
C LEU A 406 16.14 -2.61 4.91
N PHE A 407 15.08 -1.94 5.35
CA PHE A 407 14.17 -1.11 4.54
C PHE A 407 14.33 0.39 4.81
N SER A 408 15.33 0.77 5.61
CA SER A 408 15.67 2.18 5.84
C SER A 408 16.18 2.82 4.55
N THR A 409 15.91 4.11 4.37
CA THR A 409 16.38 4.89 3.20
C THR A 409 17.89 4.78 2.98
N LYS A 410 18.67 4.67 4.07
CA LYS A 410 20.13 4.44 4.00
C LYS A 410 20.46 3.09 3.34
N THR A 411 19.96 1.98 3.89
CA THR A 411 20.26 0.64 3.36
C THR A 411 19.75 0.43 1.93
N LEU A 412 18.65 1.09 1.56
CA LEU A 412 18.11 1.06 0.20
C LEU A 412 19.04 1.77 -0.81
N VAL A 413 19.60 2.93 -0.45
CA VAL A 413 20.60 3.66 -1.25
C VAL A 413 21.90 2.87 -1.33
N GLU A 414 22.37 2.28 -0.22
CA GLU A 414 23.58 1.45 -0.17
C GLU A 414 23.46 0.18 -1.03
N ALA A 415 22.26 -0.38 -1.17
CA ALA A 415 22.00 -1.58 -1.95
C ALA A 415 21.80 -1.32 -3.46
N ASN A 416 20.94 -0.35 -3.84
CA ASN A 416 20.56 -0.12 -5.24
C ASN A 416 20.24 1.38 -5.49
N PRO A 417 21.25 2.28 -5.57
CA PRO A 417 21.01 3.73 -5.63
C PRO A 417 20.27 4.20 -6.89
N ASP A 418 20.55 3.57 -8.04
CA ASP A 418 19.95 3.90 -9.35
C ASP A 418 18.61 3.20 -9.62
N HIS A 419 18.04 2.50 -8.64
CA HIS A 419 16.74 1.84 -8.82
C HIS A 419 15.63 2.88 -9.04
N SER A 420 14.75 2.64 -10.01
CA SER A 420 13.70 3.58 -10.43
C SER A 420 12.59 3.75 -9.38
N VAL A 421 12.12 4.99 -9.20
CA VAL A 421 11.05 5.39 -8.27
C VAL A 421 9.98 6.13 -9.06
N GLU A 422 8.72 5.68 -9.04
CA GLU A 422 7.60 6.55 -9.47
C GLU A 422 7.41 7.64 -8.41
N VAL A 423 7.30 8.89 -8.83
CA VAL A 423 7.13 10.04 -7.94
C VAL A 423 5.80 10.71 -8.21
N ARG A 424 5.00 10.89 -7.15
CA ARG A 424 3.77 11.67 -7.17
C ARG A 424 4.01 13.05 -6.56
N THR A 425 3.82 14.09 -7.36
CA THR A 425 3.91 15.47 -6.91
C THR A 425 2.53 15.96 -6.48
N GLN A 426 2.42 16.42 -5.23
CA GLN A 426 1.16 16.65 -4.50
C GLN A 426 1.22 17.97 -3.72
N VAL A 427 0.07 18.51 -3.30
CA VAL A 427 -0.01 19.67 -2.38
C VAL A 427 -0.05 19.17 -0.94
N HIS A 428 0.81 19.70 -0.06
CA HIS A 428 0.81 19.38 1.37
C HIS A 428 -0.43 19.95 2.08
N GLN A 429 -1.23 19.10 2.74
CA GLN A 429 -2.51 19.45 3.37
C GLN A 429 -2.77 18.60 4.64
N SER A 430 -3.70 19.00 5.52
CA SER A 430 -4.04 18.20 6.72
C SER A 430 -4.79 16.90 6.33
N PRO A 431 -4.61 15.78 7.06
CA PRO A 431 -5.18 14.49 6.66
C PRO A 431 -6.71 14.46 6.48
N ASP A 432 -7.44 15.28 7.24
CA ASP A 432 -8.89 15.41 7.21
C ASP A 432 -9.42 16.29 6.07
N GLU A 433 -8.55 17.05 5.39
CA GLU A 433 -8.94 18.05 4.40
C GLU A 433 -8.32 17.81 3.03
N ASN A 434 -9.06 18.20 1.98
CA ASN A 434 -8.53 18.38 0.64
C ASN A 434 -9.24 19.60 0.02
N TRP A 435 -8.45 20.61 -0.30
CA TRP A 435 -8.85 21.93 -0.79
C TRP A 435 -8.49 22.10 -2.26
N ASP A 436 -9.19 23.01 -2.93
CA ASP A 436 -8.89 23.39 -4.30
C ASP A 436 -7.64 24.30 -4.39
N ALA A 437 -7.18 24.57 -5.63
CA ALA A 437 -5.99 25.37 -5.88
C ALA A 437 -6.09 26.83 -5.39
N SER A 438 -7.29 27.39 -5.21
CA SER A 438 -7.52 28.71 -4.62
C SER A 438 -7.63 28.70 -3.09
N GLN A 439 -7.69 27.51 -2.47
CA GLN A 439 -7.90 27.30 -1.03
C GLN A 439 -9.21 27.93 -0.51
N ALA A 440 -10.26 27.91 -1.34
CA ALA A 440 -11.57 28.49 -1.05
C ALA A 440 -12.64 27.42 -0.75
N LYS A 441 -12.49 26.20 -1.28
CA LYS A 441 -13.48 25.11 -1.12
C LYS A 441 -12.80 23.76 -0.89
N ARG A 442 -13.34 22.96 0.05
CA ARG A 442 -13.02 21.53 0.11
C ARG A 442 -13.57 20.82 -1.13
N VAL A 443 -12.76 19.96 -1.74
CA VAL A 443 -13.07 19.24 -2.99
C VAL A 443 -12.62 17.79 -2.91
N TRP A 444 -13.31 16.92 -3.64
CA TRP A 444 -12.91 15.51 -3.71
C TRP A 444 -11.67 15.29 -4.58
N ALA A 445 -11.38 16.12 -5.58
CA ALA A 445 -10.27 15.92 -6.51
C ALA A 445 -8.89 16.11 -5.84
N CYS A 446 -8.05 15.07 -5.86
CA CYS A 446 -6.74 15.06 -5.20
C CYS A 446 -5.59 15.18 -6.21
N ILE A 447 -4.85 16.30 -6.17
CA ILE A 447 -3.75 16.62 -7.10
C ILE A 447 -2.56 15.65 -6.85
N SER A 448 -2.19 14.86 -7.87
CA SER A 448 -1.21 13.77 -7.73
C SER A 448 -0.48 13.45 -9.05
N HIS A 449 0.35 14.37 -9.53
CA HIS A 449 1.01 14.29 -10.85
C HIS A 449 2.17 13.28 -10.87
N ARG A 450 2.23 12.41 -11.89
CA ARG A 450 3.31 11.42 -12.04
C ARG A 450 4.59 11.98 -12.66
N SER A 451 5.72 11.59 -12.09
CA SER A 451 7.10 11.75 -12.61
C SER A 451 7.93 10.51 -12.20
N HIS A 452 9.23 10.47 -12.54
CA HIS A 452 10.13 9.37 -12.16
C HIS A 452 11.49 9.90 -11.69
N THR A 453 12.17 9.17 -10.80
CA THR A 453 13.53 9.47 -10.32
C THR A 453 14.24 8.16 -9.88
N THR A 454 15.39 8.25 -9.20
CA THR A 454 16.08 7.09 -8.60
C THR A 454 16.03 7.11 -7.06
N ILE A 455 16.25 5.95 -6.41
CA ILE A 455 16.28 5.84 -4.94
C ILE A 455 17.27 6.85 -4.33
N ALA A 456 18.47 7.02 -4.88
CA ALA A 456 19.45 8.00 -4.40
C ALA A 456 18.92 9.45 -4.45
N LYS A 457 18.36 9.87 -5.59
CA LYS A 457 17.80 11.22 -5.77
C LYS A 457 16.57 11.47 -4.89
N TYR A 458 15.73 10.45 -4.68
CA TYR A 458 14.60 10.57 -3.74
C TYR A 458 15.05 10.60 -2.28
N ALA A 459 16.06 9.81 -1.91
CA ALA A 459 16.63 9.79 -0.57
C ALA A 459 17.25 11.15 -0.17
N GLN A 460 17.96 11.79 -1.10
CA GLN A 460 18.44 13.18 -0.95
C GLN A 460 17.26 14.13 -0.65
N TYR A 461 16.21 14.11 -1.48
CA TYR A 461 15.01 14.92 -1.25
C TYR A 461 14.34 14.65 0.11
N GLN A 462 14.20 13.37 0.50
CA GLN A 462 13.58 12.97 1.78
C GLN A 462 14.38 13.48 2.98
N ALA A 463 15.72 13.44 2.90
CA ALA A 463 16.62 13.90 3.96
C ALA A 463 16.71 15.43 4.06
N SER A 464 16.85 16.14 2.93
CA SER A 464 16.82 17.62 2.91
C SER A 464 15.48 18.14 3.43
N SER A 465 14.36 17.57 2.98
CA SER A 465 13.02 17.89 3.50
C SER A 465 12.89 17.74 5.02
N PHE A 466 13.60 16.78 5.62
CA PHE A 466 13.64 16.61 7.08
C PHE A 466 14.51 17.67 7.75
N GLN A 467 15.72 17.92 7.25
CA GLN A 467 16.61 18.95 7.79
C GLN A 467 15.99 20.35 7.71
N ASP A 468 15.35 20.70 6.59
CA ASP A 468 14.70 21.99 6.42
C ASP A 468 13.53 22.17 7.39
N SER A 469 12.79 21.09 7.69
CA SER A 469 11.77 21.14 8.74
C SER A 469 12.34 21.29 10.15
N LEU A 470 13.58 20.87 10.41
CA LEU A 470 14.24 21.13 11.69
C LEU A 470 14.71 22.59 11.80
N LYS A 471 15.17 23.20 10.70
CA LYS A 471 15.48 24.63 10.61
C LYS A 471 14.21 25.48 10.82
N ASP A 472 13.14 25.15 10.09
CA ASP A 472 11.82 25.79 10.20
C ASP A 472 11.27 25.77 11.64
N GLU A 473 11.57 24.75 12.45
CA GLU A 473 11.15 24.66 13.85
C GLU A 473 12.09 25.44 14.80
N HIS A 474 13.40 25.38 14.56
CA HIS A 474 14.38 26.13 15.34
C HIS A 474 14.18 27.65 15.21
N ASP A 475 13.97 28.14 13.98
CA ASP A 475 13.85 29.57 13.67
C ASP A 475 12.51 30.20 14.12
N LYS A 476 11.53 29.40 14.54
CA LYS A 476 10.30 29.87 15.21
C LYS A 476 10.52 30.15 16.71
N GLY A 477 11.47 29.45 17.33
CA GLY A 477 11.86 29.60 18.73
C GLY A 477 10.82 29.12 19.77
N PRO A 478 11.24 28.86 21.02
CA PRO A 478 10.33 28.59 22.12
C PRO A 478 9.67 29.90 22.60
N THR A 479 8.34 29.96 22.52
CA THR A 479 7.57 31.12 23.01
C THR A 479 7.64 31.21 24.54
N GLY A 480 8.39 32.17 25.10
CA GLY A 480 8.47 32.28 26.57
C GLY A 480 9.20 33.49 27.18
N VAL A 481 9.98 34.28 26.44
CA VAL A 481 10.75 35.42 27.03
C VAL A 481 10.57 36.70 26.21
N PRO A 482 10.00 37.78 26.79
CA PRO A 482 10.00 39.10 26.16
C PRO A 482 11.36 39.77 26.34
N THR A 483 12.22 39.73 25.33
CA THR A 483 13.46 40.51 25.31
C THR A 483 13.15 42.00 25.15
N MET A 484 13.06 42.71 26.28
CA MET A 484 13.03 44.16 26.33
C MET A 484 14.37 44.72 25.84
N SER A 485 14.48 44.98 24.54
CA SER A 485 15.63 45.66 23.94
C SER A 485 15.35 47.15 23.86
N ASP A 486 15.68 47.86 24.93
CA ASP A 486 15.57 49.32 25.00
C ASP A 486 16.63 49.99 24.11
N SER A 487 16.22 50.93 23.26
CA SER A 487 17.09 51.66 22.31
C SER A 487 16.35 52.85 21.67
N ASP A 488 16.22 53.94 22.43
CA ASP A 488 15.77 55.23 21.91
C ASP A 488 16.74 55.78 20.85
N SER A 489 16.22 56.13 19.67
CA SER A 489 16.87 57.04 18.70
C SER A 489 15.86 57.59 17.70
N LYS A 490 15.46 58.85 17.88
CA LYS A 490 14.85 59.65 16.82
C LYS A 490 15.94 60.28 15.95
N ASP A 491 15.79 60.25 14.63
CA ASP A 491 15.33 61.42 13.85
C ASP A 491 15.49 61.24 12.33
N SER A 492 14.90 62.18 11.58
CA SER A 492 15.14 62.49 10.16
C SER A 492 14.59 61.54 9.09
N VAL A 493 13.81 62.14 8.17
CA VAL A 493 13.27 61.52 6.96
C VAL A 493 14.11 61.88 5.73
N SER A 494 14.45 60.89 4.88
CA SER A 494 14.62 61.07 3.43
C SER A 494 14.77 59.72 2.70
N ASN A 495 14.39 59.68 1.42
CA ASN A 495 14.29 58.46 0.61
C ASN A 495 15.64 57.76 0.36
N SER A 496 15.68 56.44 0.58
CA SER A 496 16.35 55.51 -0.34
C SER A 496 15.70 54.12 -0.29
N ASN A 497 15.84 53.34 -1.36
CA ASN A 497 15.19 52.04 -1.51
C ASN A 497 15.92 50.95 -0.71
N VAL A 498 15.23 50.23 0.18
CA VAL A 498 14.96 48.77 0.09
C VAL A 498 13.84 48.46 1.10
N SER A 499 12.58 48.46 0.67
CA SER A 499 11.49 47.94 1.51
C SER A 499 11.40 46.42 1.36
N GLY A 500 12.30 45.73 2.07
CA GLY A 500 12.34 44.26 2.19
C GLY A 500 11.11 43.70 2.90
N LYS A 501 9.94 43.77 2.25
CA LYS A 501 8.72 43.10 2.69
C LYS A 501 8.98 41.59 2.69
N ARG A 502 9.35 41.06 3.86
CA ARG A 502 9.14 39.64 4.18
C ARG A 502 7.64 39.36 4.02
N LYS A 503 7.22 38.97 2.80
CA LYS A 503 5.92 38.37 2.57
C LYS A 503 5.84 37.21 3.55
N LYS A 504 4.90 37.28 4.49
CA LYS A 504 4.43 36.10 5.21
C LYS A 504 3.66 35.28 4.18
N LEU A 505 4.36 34.47 3.38
CA LEU A 505 3.71 33.60 2.38
C LEU A 505 2.67 32.76 3.13
N LYS A 506 1.44 32.72 2.63
CA LYS A 506 0.43 31.78 3.15
C LYS A 506 0.95 30.36 2.88
N ASN A 507 0.94 29.49 3.90
CA ASN A 507 1.44 28.12 3.80
C ASN A 507 0.69 27.18 2.83
N GLY A 508 -0.33 27.65 2.10
CA GLY A 508 -1.30 26.80 1.39
C GLY A 508 -0.75 25.95 0.24
N ASN A 509 0.37 26.34 -0.38
CA ASN A 509 0.83 25.74 -1.65
C ASN A 509 2.24 25.09 -1.53
N LYS A 510 2.62 24.54 -0.37
CA LYS A 510 3.88 23.77 -0.25
C LYS A 510 3.73 22.45 -1.02
N MET A 511 4.32 22.38 -2.21
CA MET A 511 4.38 21.15 -3.00
C MET A 511 5.31 20.13 -2.35
N LEU A 512 4.94 18.86 -2.41
CA LEU A 512 5.74 17.72 -1.95
C LEU A 512 5.88 16.68 -3.06
N ARG A 513 6.89 15.83 -2.93
CA ARG A 513 7.13 14.66 -3.78
C ARG A 513 6.99 13.38 -2.93
N PHE A 514 6.20 12.42 -3.38
CA PHE A 514 5.97 11.13 -2.76
C PHE A 514 6.57 10.01 -3.62
N GLY A 515 7.57 9.28 -3.11
CA GLY A 515 8.16 8.12 -3.77
C GLY A 515 7.28 6.90 -3.56
N THR A 516 6.75 6.33 -4.65
CA THR A 516 5.73 5.29 -4.61
C THR A 516 6.05 4.14 -5.57
N ASN A 517 5.47 2.97 -5.31
CA ASN A 517 5.52 1.79 -6.19
C ASN A 517 6.94 1.33 -6.55
N VAL A 518 7.91 1.51 -5.63
CA VAL A 518 9.30 1.10 -5.83
C VAL A 518 9.40 -0.43 -5.76
N ASP A 519 9.93 -1.07 -6.79
CA ASP A 519 9.83 -2.52 -6.97
C ASP A 519 10.94 -3.30 -6.23
N LEU A 520 10.52 -4.13 -5.26
CA LEU A 520 11.43 -5.04 -4.57
C LEU A 520 11.40 -6.49 -5.12
N SER A 521 10.90 -6.72 -6.34
CA SER A 521 10.74 -8.07 -6.92
C SER A 521 12.06 -8.83 -7.24
N ASP A 522 13.13 -8.13 -7.63
CA ASP A 522 14.39 -8.79 -8.03
C ASP A 522 15.14 -9.35 -6.81
N GLU A 523 14.98 -10.65 -6.55
CA GLU A 523 15.61 -11.35 -5.43
C GLU A 523 17.14 -11.20 -5.40
N ARG A 524 17.80 -10.95 -6.55
CA ARG A 524 19.25 -10.74 -6.60
C ARG A 524 19.65 -9.38 -6.01
N LYS A 525 18.78 -8.37 -6.11
CA LYS A 525 18.97 -7.01 -5.60
C LYS A 525 18.51 -6.85 -4.15
N TRP A 526 17.49 -7.60 -3.75
CA TRP A 526 16.74 -7.39 -2.51
C TRP A 526 16.70 -8.62 -1.60
N ARG A 527 17.66 -9.53 -1.75
CA ARG A 527 17.70 -10.84 -1.07
C ARG A 527 17.51 -10.75 0.44
N SER A 528 18.21 -9.82 1.10
CA SER A 528 18.12 -9.58 2.55
C SER A 528 16.71 -9.15 2.97
N GLN A 529 16.15 -8.17 2.25
CA GLN A 529 14.81 -7.63 2.48
C GLN A 529 13.74 -8.72 2.30
N LEU A 530 13.78 -9.48 1.20
CA LEU A 530 12.79 -10.53 0.92
C LEU A 530 12.92 -11.76 1.83
N ALA A 531 14.15 -12.12 2.25
CA ALA A 531 14.37 -13.19 3.22
C ALA A 531 13.82 -12.83 4.60
N GLU A 532 13.92 -11.56 5.01
CA GLU A 532 13.44 -11.09 6.30
C GLU A 532 11.92 -11.25 6.44
N LEU A 533 11.17 -11.02 5.36
CA LEU A 533 9.71 -11.17 5.34
C LEU A 533 9.24 -12.63 5.43
N GLN A 534 10.13 -13.62 5.28
CA GLN A 534 9.78 -15.03 5.54
C GLN A 534 9.54 -15.31 7.03
N LYS A 535 9.95 -14.42 7.94
CA LYS A 535 9.64 -14.47 9.37
C LYS A 535 8.14 -14.26 9.67
N LEU A 536 7.36 -13.72 8.73
CA LEU A 536 5.92 -13.46 8.88
C LEU A 536 5.09 -14.76 8.96
N PRO A 537 3.90 -14.72 9.60
CA PRO A 537 2.95 -15.82 9.56
C PRO A 537 2.42 -16.07 8.14
N ALA A 538 2.05 -17.32 7.85
CA ALA A 538 1.79 -17.78 6.48
C ALA A 538 0.59 -17.11 5.76
N PHE A 539 -0.29 -16.42 6.49
CA PHE A 539 -1.40 -15.65 5.92
C PHE A 539 -0.99 -14.24 5.46
N ALA A 540 0.14 -13.71 5.95
CA ALA A 540 0.64 -12.37 5.66
C ALA A 540 1.86 -12.37 4.72
N ARG A 541 2.42 -13.53 4.38
CA ARG A 541 3.56 -13.61 3.44
C ARG A 541 3.15 -13.32 2.00
N VAL A 542 4.06 -12.65 1.30
CA VAL A 542 4.05 -12.44 -0.17
C VAL A 542 3.76 -13.75 -0.91
N ILE A 543 4.50 -14.82 -0.59
CA ILE A 543 4.35 -16.14 -1.20
C ILE A 543 3.93 -17.15 -0.11
N SER A 544 2.84 -17.87 -0.37
CA SER A 544 2.28 -18.88 0.56
C SER A 544 1.35 -19.83 -0.19
N ALA A 545 1.36 -21.12 0.16
CA ALA A 545 0.41 -22.09 -0.41
C ALA A 545 -1.06 -21.74 -0.10
N ALA A 546 -1.31 -20.93 0.95
CA ALA A 546 -2.63 -20.43 1.34
C ALA A 546 -3.00 -19.06 0.73
N ASN A 547 -2.14 -18.48 -0.12
CA ASN A 547 -2.37 -17.21 -0.81
C ASN A 547 -2.68 -17.48 -2.30
N MET A 548 -3.89 -17.20 -2.75
CA MET A 548 -4.31 -17.36 -4.16
C MET A 548 -3.37 -16.64 -5.14
N LEU A 549 -2.80 -15.49 -4.79
CA LEU A 549 -1.88 -14.75 -5.67
C LEU A 549 -0.54 -15.48 -5.91
N SER A 550 -0.20 -16.47 -5.08
CA SER A 550 0.93 -17.39 -5.33
C SER A 550 0.62 -18.45 -6.40
N HIS A 551 -0.66 -18.68 -6.73
CA HIS A 551 -1.11 -19.63 -7.75
C HIS A 551 -1.35 -18.99 -9.12
N VAL A 552 -1.14 -17.67 -9.25
CA VAL A 552 -1.14 -16.95 -10.54
C VAL A 552 -0.05 -17.45 -11.50
N GLY A 553 1.04 -18.04 -10.99
CA GLY A 553 2.10 -18.64 -11.80
C GLY A 553 3.05 -17.66 -12.51
N HIS A 554 2.80 -16.36 -12.41
CA HIS A 554 3.65 -15.28 -12.92
C HIS A 554 3.62 -14.06 -12.00
N VAL A 555 4.54 -13.12 -12.21
CA VAL A 555 4.71 -11.92 -11.37
C VAL A 555 3.64 -10.88 -11.69
N ILE A 556 3.02 -10.35 -10.63
CA ILE A 556 2.16 -9.17 -10.61
C ILE A 556 2.80 -8.20 -9.61
N LEU A 557 3.55 -7.21 -10.13
CA LEU A 557 4.38 -6.26 -9.38
C LEU A 557 3.60 -5.49 -8.29
N GLY A 558 3.91 -5.72 -7.01
CA GLY A 558 3.20 -5.11 -5.89
C GLY A 558 1.97 -5.88 -5.40
N MET A 559 1.47 -6.89 -6.13
CA MET A 559 0.48 -7.83 -5.58
C MET A 559 1.15 -9.08 -5.01
N ASN A 560 1.87 -9.85 -5.83
CA ASN A 560 2.60 -11.06 -5.38
C ASN A 560 4.13 -10.85 -5.29
N THR A 561 4.54 -9.58 -5.25
CA THR A 561 5.88 -9.09 -4.94
C THR A 561 5.75 -7.84 -4.08
N VAL A 562 6.81 -7.43 -3.40
CA VAL A 562 6.79 -6.29 -2.47
C VAL A 562 6.98 -4.97 -3.21
N GLN A 563 6.11 -4.00 -2.94
CA GLN A 563 6.36 -2.60 -3.27
C GLN A 563 6.76 -1.81 -2.02
N LEU A 564 7.68 -0.87 -2.22
CA LEU A 564 8.15 0.08 -1.23
C LEU A 564 7.62 1.49 -1.54
N TYR A 565 7.34 2.23 -0.48
CA TYR A 565 6.92 3.63 -0.48
C TYR A 565 7.89 4.41 0.39
N MET A 566 8.36 5.56 -0.09
CA MET A 566 9.26 6.46 0.62
C MET A 566 8.56 7.82 0.76
N LYS A 567 8.34 8.29 1.98
CA LYS A 567 7.40 9.38 2.28
C LYS A 567 8.04 10.53 3.04
N VAL A 568 7.51 11.72 2.78
CA VAL A 568 7.63 12.94 3.60
C VAL A 568 6.24 13.30 4.17
N PRO A 569 6.11 14.12 5.22
CA PRO A 569 4.82 14.54 5.77
C PRO A 569 3.87 15.08 4.69
N GLY A 570 2.64 14.58 4.67
CA GLY A 570 1.63 14.92 3.66
C GLY A 570 1.59 14.02 2.42
N SER A 571 2.49 13.03 2.28
CA SER A 571 2.45 12.11 1.13
C SER A 571 1.18 11.24 1.18
N ARG A 572 0.34 11.36 0.14
CA ARG A 572 -0.99 10.72 0.06
C ARG A 572 -1.02 9.53 -0.89
N THR A 573 -1.56 8.42 -0.42
CA THR A 573 -2.23 7.42 -1.27
C THR A 573 -3.72 7.74 -1.25
N PRO A 574 -4.33 8.21 -2.37
CA PRO A 574 -5.73 8.62 -2.40
C PRO A 574 -6.69 7.43 -2.27
N GLY A 575 -7.98 7.73 -2.25
CA GLY A 575 -9.06 6.75 -2.12
C GLY A 575 -9.04 5.71 -3.23
N HIS A 576 -9.12 4.44 -2.83
CA HIS A 576 -9.24 3.30 -3.72
C HIS A 576 -9.78 2.07 -2.99
N GLN A 577 -10.11 1.03 -3.75
CA GLN A 577 -10.12 -0.35 -3.29
C GLN A 577 -8.93 -1.08 -3.91
N GLU A 578 -8.49 -2.15 -3.26
CA GLU A 578 -7.44 -3.01 -3.79
C GLU A 578 -7.80 -3.64 -5.14
N ASN A 579 -6.77 -3.93 -5.92
CA ASN A 579 -6.92 -4.50 -7.26
C ASN A 579 -7.62 -5.87 -7.17
N ASN A 580 -8.70 -6.04 -7.95
CA ASN A 580 -9.59 -7.20 -7.86
C ASN A 580 -10.02 -7.52 -6.40
N ASN A 581 -10.20 -6.52 -5.54
CA ASN A 581 -10.62 -6.65 -4.14
C ASN A 581 -9.77 -7.64 -3.29
N PHE A 582 -8.50 -7.85 -3.62
CA PHE A 582 -7.61 -8.66 -2.79
C PHE A 582 -7.30 -7.98 -1.44
N CYS A 583 -6.98 -8.75 -0.39
CA CYS A 583 -6.52 -8.17 0.87
C CYS A 583 -5.14 -7.51 0.69
N SER A 584 -4.81 -6.56 1.55
CA SER A 584 -3.53 -5.85 1.55
C SER A 584 -2.80 -5.99 2.87
N ILE A 585 -1.48 -6.16 2.79
CA ILE A 585 -0.55 -6.09 3.90
C ILE A 585 0.24 -4.79 3.76
N ASN A 586 0.27 -3.96 4.81
CA ASN A 586 1.18 -2.83 4.87
C ASN A 586 1.96 -2.82 6.20
N ILE A 587 3.28 -2.63 6.15
CA ILE A 587 4.12 -2.44 7.34
C ILE A 587 4.80 -1.07 7.25
N ASN A 588 4.65 -0.26 8.30
CA ASN A 588 5.39 1.00 8.44
C ASN A 588 6.81 0.71 8.95
N ILE A 589 7.82 1.16 8.22
CA ILE A 589 9.24 1.04 8.57
C ILE A 589 9.64 2.13 9.59
N GLY A 590 8.93 3.27 9.58
CA GLY A 590 9.26 4.46 10.35
C GLY A 590 10.35 5.32 9.70
N PRO A 591 10.91 6.30 10.44
CA PRO A 591 10.63 6.59 11.87
C PRO A 591 9.27 7.26 12.12
N GLY A 592 8.68 7.92 11.13
CA GLY A 592 7.40 8.62 11.26
C GLY A 592 6.15 7.73 11.16
N ASP A 593 5.02 8.29 11.60
CA ASP A 593 3.70 7.65 11.57
C ASP A 593 2.98 7.83 10.21
N CYS A 594 2.02 6.95 9.93
CA CYS A 594 1.01 7.13 8.89
C CYS A 594 -0.40 7.18 9.51
N GLU A 595 -1.24 8.08 9.02
CA GLU A 595 -2.67 8.10 9.31
C GLU A 595 -3.44 7.40 8.19
N TRP A 596 -4.38 6.54 8.60
CA TRP A 596 -5.21 5.71 7.75
C TRP A 596 -6.68 6.05 7.94
N PHE A 597 -7.41 6.00 6.83
CA PHE A 597 -8.85 6.14 6.76
C PHE A 597 -9.41 4.96 5.97
N ALA A 598 -10.47 4.33 6.46
CA ALA A 598 -11.06 3.17 5.81
C ALA A 598 -12.57 3.04 6.04
N VAL A 599 -13.25 2.45 5.06
CA VAL A 599 -14.70 2.26 5.02
C VAL A 599 -15.00 0.81 4.63
N PRO A 600 -16.03 0.15 5.22
CA PRO A 600 -16.39 -1.21 4.85
C PRO A 600 -16.74 -1.35 3.37
N ASP A 601 -16.46 -2.52 2.80
CA ASP A 601 -16.78 -2.89 1.42
C ASP A 601 -18.26 -2.64 1.08
N ALA A 602 -19.18 -2.92 2.01
CA ALA A 602 -20.62 -2.70 1.82
C ALA A 602 -21.03 -1.26 1.44
N TYR A 603 -20.17 -0.25 1.68
CA TYR A 603 -20.45 1.15 1.34
C TYR A 603 -19.72 1.64 0.08
N TRP A 604 -19.07 0.75 -0.69
CA TRP A 604 -18.28 1.16 -1.86
C TRP A 604 -19.13 1.86 -2.94
N GLY A 605 -20.40 1.49 -3.07
CA GLY A 605 -21.34 2.17 -3.98
C GLY A 605 -21.74 3.58 -3.52
N GLY A 606 -21.82 3.84 -2.21
CA GLY A 606 -21.99 5.19 -1.68
C GLY A 606 -20.81 6.11 -2.03
N ILE A 607 -19.58 5.60 -1.90
CA ILE A 607 -18.37 6.35 -2.27
C ILE A 607 -18.26 6.52 -3.78
N HIS A 608 -18.58 5.49 -4.58
CA HIS A 608 -18.71 5.60 -6.04
C HIS A 608 -19.66 6.74 -6.43
N ASN A 609 -20.87 6.77 -5.83
CA ASN A 609 -21.86 7.79 -6.13
C ASN A 609 -21.41 9.19 -5.68
N LEU A 610 -20.63 9.32 -4.61
CA LEU A 610 -19.99 10.58 -4.22
C LEU A 610 -18.88 11.02 -5.20
N CYS A 611 -18.13 10.09 -5.78
CA CYS A 611 -17.12 10.40 -6.81
C CYS A 611 -17.79 10.92 -8.09
N GLU A 612 -18.83 10.24 -8.57
CA GLU A 612 -19.62 10.65 -9.74
C GLU A 612 -20.34 12.01 -9.49
N LYS A 613 -20.92 12.24 -8.30
CA LYS A 613 -21.45 13.55 -7.88
C LYS A 613 -20.41 14.69 -7.93
N ASN A 614 -19.12 14.36 -7.84
CA ASN A 614 -18.01 15.32 -7.93
C ASN A 614 -17.34 15.33 -9.33
N ASN A 615 -17.86 14.60 -10.32
CA ASN A 615 -17.30 14.42 -11.67
C ASN A 615 -15.90 13.75 -11.68
N ILE A 616 -15.68 12.77 -10.79
CA ILE A 616 -14.44 12.01 -10.68
C ILE A 616 -14.78 10.53 -10.84
N SER A 617 -14.13 9.83 -11.78
CA SER A 617 -14.33 8.38 -11.91
C SER A 617 -13.82 7.63 -10.68
N TYR A 618 -14.66 6.79 -10.07
CA TYR A 618 -14.28 5.98 -8.91
C TYR A 618 -13.03 5.10 -9.15
N LEU A 619 -12.91 4.49 -10.34
CA LEU A 619 -11.81 3.58 -10.69
C LEU A 619 -10.59 4.29 -11.31
N HIS A 620 -10.80 5.37 -12.08
CA HIS A 620 -9.75 6.03 -12.87
C HIS A 620 -9.29 7.39 -12.32
N GLY A 621 -9.98 7.95 -11.31
CA GLY A 621 -9.78 9.31 -10.81
C GLY A 621 -9.07 9.37 -9.46
N SER A 622 -8.40 10.49 -9.17
CA SER A 622 -7.70 10.73 -7.91
C SER A 622 -8.60 11.50 -6.96
N TRP A 623 -9.09 10.82 -5.92
CA TRP A 623 -10.04 11.38 -4.96
C TRP A 623 -9.57 11.26 -3.51
N TRP A 624 -9.82 12.30 -2.72
CA TRP A 624 -9.66 12.34 -1.27
C TRP A 624 -11.02 12.68 -0.66
N PRO A 625 -11.69 11.75 0.04
CA PRO A 625 -13.04 11.98 0.55
C PRO A 625 -13.12 13.16 1.53
N VAL A 626 -14.13 14.01 1.33
CA VAL A 626 -14.52 15.01 2.33
C VAL A 626 -15.31 14.29 3.42
N LEU A 627 -14.78 14.24 4.64
CA LEU A 627 -15.34 13.41 5.72
C LEU A 627 -16.79 13.79 6.07
N GLU A 628 -17.14 15.08 6.03
CA GLU A 628 -18.52 15.51 6.28
C GLU A 628 -19.51 15.02 5.23
N ASP A 629 -19.10 14.75 4.00
CA ASP A 629 -19.98 14.18 2.97
C ASP A 629 -20.24 12.69 3.23
N LEU A 630 -19.23 11.94 3.68
CA LEU A 630 -19.39 10.55 4.11
C LEU A 630 -20.39 10.44 5.28
N TYR A 631 -20.29 11.31 6.27
CA TYR A 631 -21.21 11.27 7.43
C TYR A 631 -22.65 11.67 7.05
N LYS A 632 -22.87 12.58 6.08
CA LYS A 632 -24.20 12.90 5.55
C LYS A 632 -24.85 11.70 4.85
N GLU A 633 -24.07 10.96 4.07
CA GLU A 633 -24.49 9.75 3.35
C GLU A 633 -24.52 8.49 4.24
N ASN A 634 -24.40 8.64 5.58
CA ASN A 634 -24.46 7.55 6.56
C ASN A 634 -23.33 6.51 6.39
N ILE A 635 -22.16 6.93 5.91
CA ILE A 635 -20.98 6.07 5.66
C ILE A 635 -20.04 6.13 6.88
N PRO A 636 -19.76 5.00 7.56
CA PRO A 636 -18.87 4.95 8.71
C PRO A 636 -17.39 4.92 8.31
N VAL A 637 -16.54 5.66 9.02
CA VAL A 637 -15.11 5.82 8.71
C VAL A 637 -14.24 5.41 9.90
N TYR A 638 -13.48 4.33 9.73
CA TYR A 638 -12.37 4.00 10.62
C TYR A 638 -11.22 4.98 10.38
N ARG A 639 -10.76 5.68 11.43
CA ARG A 639 -9.59 6.57 11.41
C ARG A 639 -8.58 6.12 12.45
N PHE A 640 -7.30 5.98 12.10
CA PHE A 640 -6.25 5.56 13.04
C PHE A 640 -4.83 5.89 12.58
N ILE A 641 -3.90 5.88 13.54
CA ILE A 641 -2.45 5.97 13.30
C ILE A 641 -1.82 4.57 13.24
N GLN A 642 -0.92 4.34 12.27
CA GLN A 642 -0.01 3.20 12.15
C GLN A 642 1.42 3.63 12.52
N ARG A 643 1.96 3.08 13.60
CA ARG A 643 3.31 3.38 14.10
C ARG A 643 4.39 2.52 13.44
N PRO A 644 5.69 2.87 13.53
CA PRO A 644 6.77 2.01 13.06
C PRO A 644 6.68 0.60 13.63
N GLY A 645 6.75 -0.41 12.77
CA GLY A 645 6.61 -1.83 13.13
C GLY A 645 5.19 -2.36 13.30
N ASP A 646 4.16 -1.52 13.15
CA ASP A 646 2.76 -1.96 13.06
C ASP A 646 2.42 -2.45 11.65
N LEU A 647 1.73 -3.59 11.58
CA LEU A 647 1.13 -4.09 10.34
C LEU A 647 -0.33 -3.64 10.28
N VAL A 648 -0.74 -3.11 9.13
CA VAL A 648 -2.16 -2.90 8.77
C VAL A 648 -2.57 -4.04 7.84
N TRP A 649 -3.69 -4.66 8.18
CA TRP A 649 -4.41 -5.61 7.34
C TRP A 649 -5.63 -4.90 6.76
N VAL A 650 -5.65 -4.73 5.43
CA VAL A 650 -6.84 -4.29 4.68
C VAL A 650 -7.54 -5.55 4.18
N ASN A 651 -8.79 -5.78 4.60
CA ASN A 651 -9.54 -6.97 4.20
C ASN A 651 -10.18 -6.79 2.82
N ALA A 652 -10.56 -7.89 2.19
CA ALA A 652 -11.10 -7.93 0.83
C ALA A 652 -12.23 -6.90 0.64
N GLY A 653 -12.09 -6.06 -0.39
CA GLY A 653 -13.05 -5.01 -0.75
C GLY A 653 -13.05 -3.75 0.12
N CYS A 654 -12.24 -3.63 1.18
CA CYS A 654 -12.25 -2.42 2.02
C CYS A 654 -11.74 -1.19 1.25
N VAL A 655 -12.54 -0.12 1.26
CA VAL A 655 -12.21 1.17 0.62
C VAL A 655 -11.32 1.96 1.57
N HIS A 656 -10.18 2.49 1.14
CA HIS A 656 -9.25 3.16 2.04
C HIS A 656 -8.37 4.24 1.38
N TRP A 657 -7.84 5.15 2.20
CA TRP A 657 -6.88 6.18 1.83
C TRP A 657 -5.90 6.46 2.99
N VAL A 658 -4.70 6.94 2.68
CA VAL A 658 -3.57 6.99 3.62
C VAL A 658 -2.75 8.26 3.44
N GLN A 659 -2.37 8.92 4.54
CA GLN A 659 -1.41 10.04 4.54
C GLN A 659 -0.26 9.77 5.51
N SER A 660 0.98 10.09 5.13
CA SER A 660 2.09 10.14 6.10
C SER A 660 1.99 11.38 7.00
N VAL A 661 2.13 11.16 8.30
CA VAL A 661 2.24 12.22 9.31
C VAL A 661 3.71 12.65 9.46
N GLY A 662 4.64 11.68 9.45
CA GLY A 662 6.09 11.92 9.51
C GLY A 662 6.84 11.51 8.24
N TRP A 663 8.17 11.63 8.28
CA TRP A 663 9.06 10.99 7.31
C TRP A 663 9.15 9.51 7.63
N CYS A 664 8.73 8.66 6.70
CA CYS A 664 8.72 7.22 6.89
C CYS A 664 8.82 6.47 5.57
N ASN A 665 9.19 5.20 5.63
CA ASN A 665 8.99 4.27 4.54
C ASN A 665 7.86 3.29 4.90
N ASN A 666 7.15 2.75 3.92
CA ASN A 666 6.27 1.60 4.10
C ASN A 666 6.64 0.52 3.08
N ILE A 667 6.37 -0.74 3.42
CA ILE A 667 6.32 -1.84 2.45
C ILE A 667 4.91 -2.41 2.39
N ALA A 668 4.44 -2.79 1.20
CA ALA A 668 3.15 -3.42 1.00
C ALA A 668 3.15 -4.49 -0.09
N TRP A 669 2.18 -5.39 -0.01
CA TRP A 669 1.82 -6.39 -1.03
C TRP A 669 0.41 -6.92 -0.76
N ASN A 670 -0.21 -7.56 -1.75
CA ASN A 670 -1.52 -8.18 -1.58
C ASN A 670 -1.43 -9.64 -1.15
N VAL A 671 -2.50 -10.13 -0.52
CA VAL A 671 -2.73 -11.55 -0.25
C VAL A 671 -4.17 -11.92 -0.57
N GLY A 672 -4.38 -13.13 -1.09
CA GLY A 672 -5.71 -13.69 -1.36
C GLY A 672 -5.99 -14.90 -0.49
N PRO A 673 -6.53 -14.74 0.73
CA PRO A 673 -6.95 -15.86 1.58
C PRO A 673 -7.93 -16.79 0.86
N LEU A 674 -7.67 -18.11 0.91
CA LEU A 674 -8.54 -19.15 0.37
C LEU A 674 -9.88 -19.23 1.13
N THR A 675 -10.80 -18.33 0.78
CA THR A 675 -12.13 -18.20 1.39
C THR A 675 -13.15 -17.81 0.31
N ALA A 676 -14.40 -18.27 0.45
CA ALA A 676 -15.47 -17.88 -0.47
C ALA A 676 -15.64 -16.35 -0.59
N ARG A 677 -15.57 -15.59 0.52
CA ARG A 677 -15.71 -14.12 0.53
C ARG A 677 -14.64 -13.44 -0.34
N GLN A 678 -13.37 -13.82 -0.20
CA GLN A 678 -12.30 -13.25 -1.04
C GLN A 678 -12.57 -13.49 -2.52
N TYR A 679 -12.90 -14.73 -2.86
CA TYR A 679 -13.03 -15.14 -4.25
C TYR A 679 -14.25 -14.50 -4.91
N SER A 680 -15.38 -14.41 -4.18
CA SER A 680 -16.60 -13.71 -4.64
C SER A 680 -16.31 -12.25 -4.96
N LEU A 681 -15.79 -11.48 -3.99
CA LEU A 681 -15.47 -10.06 -4.17
C LEU A 681 -14.45 -9.80 -5.29
N ALA A 682 -13.54 -10.74 -5.54
CA ALA A 682 -12.56 -10.66 -6.62
C ALA A 682 -13.16 -10.95 -8.00
N VAL A 683 -14.10 -11.91 -8.09
CA VAL A 683 -14.89 -12.20 -9.29
C VAL A 683 -15.87 -11.07 -9.62
N GLU A 684 -16.58 -10.55 -8.61
CA GLU A 684 -17.50 -9.41 -8.75
C GLU A 684 -16.77 -8.17 -9.28
N ARG A 685 -15.59 -7.86 -8.73
CA ARG A 685 -14.73 -6.79 -9.27
C ARG A 685 -14.19 -7.12 -10.65
N TYR A 686 -13.86 -8.37 -10.94
CA TYR A 686 -13.37 -8.79 -12.26
C TYR A 686 -14.41 -8.57 -13.36
N GLU A 687 -15.69 -8.88 -13.10
CA GLU A 687 -16.78 -8.60 -14.04
C GLU A 687 -17.15 -7.11 -14.09
N TRP A 688 -17.19 -6.40 -12.95
CA TRP A 688 -17.41 -4.94 -12.93
C TRP A 688 -16.36 -4.18 -13.76
N ASN A 689 -15.09 -4.59 -13.63
CA ASN A 689 -13.99 -4.04 -14.41
C ASN A 689 -14.22 -4.19 -15.92
N LYS A 690 -14.76 -5.33 -16.40
CA LYS A 690 -15.11 -5.48 -17.82
C LYS A 690 -16.18 -4.47 -18.27
N LEU A 691 -17.23 -4.26 -17.46
CA LEU A 691 -18.29 -3.28 -17.77
C LEU A 691 -17.73 -1.85 -17.82
N GLN A 692 -16.80 -1.51 -16.93
CA GLN A 692 -16.16 -0.20 -16.86
C GLN A 692 -14.95 -0.03 -17.79
N ASN A 693 -14.66 -1.02 -18.65
CA ASN A 693 -13.45 -1.07 -19.51
C ASN A 693 -12.13 -0.89 -18.73
N PHE A 694 -12.11 -1.29 -17.45
CA PHE A 694 -10.95 -1.24 -16.57
C PHE A 694 -10.20 -2.59 -16.61
N LYS A 695 -8.88 -2.56 -16.56
CA LYS A 695 -8.04 -3.77 -16.60
C LYS A 695 -8.03 -4.52 -15.27
N SER A 696 -8.57 -5.72 -15.25
CA SER A 696 -8.35 -6.66 -14.14
C SER A 696 -6.93 -7.23 -14.20
N ILE A 697 -6.01 -6.63 -13.44
CA ILE A 697 -4.61 -7.06 -13.38
C ILE A 697 -4.42 -8.45 -12.74
N VAL A 698 -5.40 -8.93 -11.95
CA VAL A 698 -5.46 -10.35 -11.58
C VAL A 698 -6.25 -11.07 -12.67
N PRO A 699 -5.62 -12.00 -13.42
CA PRO A 699 -6.30 -12.78 -14.44
C PRO A 699 -7.12 -13.88 -13.75
N MET A 700 -8.35 -13.55 -13.37
CA MET A 700 -9.18 -14.41 -12.53
C MET A 700 -9.52 -15.74 -13.20
N VAL A 701 -9.63 -15.81 -14.54
CA VAL A 701 -9.85 -17.10 -15.21
C VAL A 701 -8.62 -17.99 -15.08
N HIS A 702 -7.44 -17.50 -15.49
CA HIS A 702 -6.18 -18.23 -15.37
C HIS A 702 -5.89 -18.66 -13.93
N LEU A 703 -6.11 -17.75 -12.98
CA LEU A 703 -6.00 -18.04 -11.55
C LEU A 703 -6.92 -19.20 -11.15
N SER A 704 -8.21 -19.17 -11.49
CA SER A 704 -9.16 -20.23 -11.10
C SER A 704 -8.79 -21.60 -11.68
N TRP A 705 -8.30 -21.66 -12.93
CA TRP A 705 -7.77 -22.90 -13.51
C TRP A 705 -6.52 -23.41 -12.78
N ASN A 706 -5.64 -22.52 -12.30
CA ASN A 706 -4.49 -22.90 -11.49
C ASN A 706 -4.89 -23.31 -10.05
N LEU A 707 -5.86 -22.65 -9.42
CA LEU A 707 -6.40 -23.06 -8.12
C LEU A 707 -6.99 -24.47 -8.22
N ALA A 708 -7.75 -24.75 -9.28
CA ALA A 708 -8.33 -26.06 -9.54
C ALA A 708 -7.28 -27.17 -9.79
N ARG A 709 -6.16 -26.84 -10.46
CA ARG A 709 -5.04 -27.75 -10.67
C ARG A 709 -4.22 -27.99 -9.39
N ASN A 710 -4.08 -26.98 -8.53
CA ASN A 710 -3.08 -26.97 -7.45
C ASN A 710 -3.64 -27.20 -6.03
N ILE A 711 -4.94 -26.97 -5.79
CA ILE A 711 -5.52 -26.88 -4.44
C ILE A 711 -6.70 -27.83 -4.24
N LYS A 712 -6.67 -28.57 -3.12
CA LYS A 712 -7.81 -29.34 -2.62
C LYS A 712 -8.71 -28.43 -1.78
N VAL A 713 -9.81 -27.94 -2.35
CA VAL A 713 -10.76 -27.06 -1.66
C VAL A 713 -11.76 -27.88 -0.84
N SER A 714 -11.85 -27.60 0.46
CA SER A 714 -12.80 -28.26 1.39
C SER A 714 -13.97 -27.38 1.82
N ASP A 715 -13.90 -26.06 1.58
CA ASP A 715 -15.04 -25.14 1.74
C ASP A 715 -16.02 -25.35 0.57
N PRO A 716 -17.28 -25.79 0.81
CA PRO A 716 -18.27 -25.97 -0.24
C PRO A 716 -18.54 -24.70 -1.04
N LYS A 717 -18.55 -23.52 -0.41
CA LYS A 717 -18.92 -22.28 -1.08
C LYS A 717 -17.78 -21.78 -1.98
N LEU A 718 -16.53 -21.88 -1.55
CA LEU A 718 -15.38 -21.62 -2.42
C LEU A 718 -15.30 -22.65 -3.56
N PHE A 719 -15.60 -23.93 -3.29
CA PHE A 719 -15.66 -24.95 -4.33
C PHE A 719 -16.71 -24.63 -5.41
N GLU A 720 -17.94 -24.29 -5.02
CA GLU A 720 -19.02 -23.88 -5.94
C GLU A 720 -18.60 -22.70 -6.82
N LEU A 721 -18.05 -21.63 -6.22
CA LEU A 721 -17.66 -20.43 -6.93
C LEU A 721 -16.52 -20.68 -7.94
N VAL A 722 -15.51 -21.48 -7.55
CA VAL A 722 -14.43 -21.89 -8.48
C VAL A 722 -14.99 -22.80 -9.58
N LYS A 723 -15.76 -23.84 -9.23
CA LYS A 723 -16.36 -24.79 -10.19
C LYS A 723 -17.27 -24.09 -11.21
N MET A 724 -18.02 -23.06 -10.80
CA MET A 724 -18.84 -22.23 -11.70
C MET A 724 -17.98 -21.43 -12.69
N CYS A 725 -16.88 -20.82 -12.23
CA CYS A 725 -15.94 -20.14 -13.12
C CYS A 725 -15.32 -21.11 -14.15
N LEU A 726 -14.92 -22.32 -13.71
CA LEU A 726 -14.43 -23.36 -14.63
C LEU A 726 -15.52 -23.78 -15.63
N LEU A 727 -16.77 -23.99 -15.19
CA LEU A 727 -17.91 -24.36 -16.03
C LEU A 727 -18.16 -23.32 -17.13
N GLN A 728 -18.31 -22.04 -16.78
CA GLN A 728 -18.59 -20.97 -17.73
C GLN A 728 -17.43 -20.77 -18.72
N THR A 729 -16.18 -20.87 -18.25
CA THR A 729 -15.01 -20.65 -19.10
C THR A 729 -14.71 -21.85 -20.01
N LEU A 730 -14.90 -23.08 -19.53
CA LEU A 730 -14.83 -24.29 -20.36
C LEU A 730 -15.95 -24.31 -21.42
N LYS A 731 -17.18 -23.96 -21.04
CA LYS A 731 -18.31 -23.74 -21.97
C LYS A 731 -17.93 -22.75 -23.07
N ASN A 732 -17.38 -21.60 -22.70
CA ASN A 732 -16.95 -20.56 -23.64
C ASN A 732 -15.81 -21.04 -24.57
N VAL A 733 -14.82 -21.78 -24.04
CA VAL A 733 -13.73 -22.37 -24.84
C VAL A 733 -14.28 -23.37 -25.87
N VAL A 734 -15.17 -24.29 -25.47
CA VAL A 734 -15.76 -25.27 -26.40
C VAL A 734 -16.62 -24.60 -27.47
N HIS A 735 -17.46 -23.63 -27.10
CA HIS A 735 -18.30 -22.89 -28.05
C HIS A 735 -17.45 -22.04 -29.01
N THR A 736 -16.36 -21.44 -28.50
CA THR A 736 -15.37 -20.74 -29.31
C THR A 736 -14.69 -21.65 -30.33
N LEU A 737 -14.23 -22.83 -29.91
CA LEU A 737 -13.55 -23.78 -30.81
C LEU A 737 -14.47 -24.23 -31.95
N GLU A 738 -15.73 -24.59 -31.66
CA GLU A 738 -16.69 -24.99 -32.70
C GLU A 738 -17.13 -23.79 -33.59
N TYR A 739 -17.17 -22.56 -33.07
CA TYR A 739 -17.44 -21.36 -33.87
C TYR A 739 -16.30 -20.98 -34.81
N VAL A 740 -15.05 -20.98 -34.34
CA VAL A 740 -13.87 -20.69 -35.18
C VAL A 740 -13.76 -21.72 -36.31
N LYS A 741 -14.02 -22.98 -35.99
CA LYS A 741 -14.13 -24.09 -36.95
C LYS A 741 -15.30 -23.92 -37.93
N SER A 742 -16.46 -23.41 -37.51
CA SER A 742 -17.60 -23.14 -38.42
C SER A 742 -17.31 -22.02 -39.43
N LYS A 743 -16.37 -21.10 -39.12
CA LYS A 743 -15.88 -20.10 -40.07
C LYS A 743 -14.67 -20.59 -40.90
N GLY A 744 -14.30 -21.86 -40.79
CA GLY A 744 -13.23 -22.49 -41.58
C GLY A 744 -11.80 -22.07 -41.18
N VAL A 745 -11.62 -21.53 -39.98
CA VAL A 745 -10.31 -21.08 -39.48
C VAL A 745 -9.66 -22.18 -38.64
N GLU A 746 -8.38 -22.46 -38.92
CA GLU A 746 -7.57 -23.41 -38.15
C GLU A 746 -7.19 -22.81 -36.78
N VAL A 747 -7.40 -23.57 -35.71
CA VAL A 747 -6.85 -23.26 -34.37
C VAL A 747 -5.58 -24.08 -34.18
N ARG A 748 -4.45 -23.41 -33.92
CA ARG A 748 -3.15 -24.05 -33.75
C ARG A 748 -2.76 -24.12 -32.28
N PHE A 749 -2.34 -25.28 -31.82
CA PHE A 749 -1.78 -25.40 -30.47
C PHE A 749 -0.44 -24.64 -30.38
N HIS A 750 -0.42 -23.59 -29.56
CA HIS A 750 0.78 -22.84 -29.23
C HIS A 750 1.49 -23.44 -28.01
N GLY A 751 0.71 -23.97 -27.05
CA GLY A 751 1.22 -24.25 -25.72
C GLY A 751 1.39 -22.97 -24.91
N ARG A 752 2.02 -23.10 -23.74
CA ARG A 752 2.31 -21.99 -22.83
C ARG A 752 3.66 -22.20 -22.14
N GLY A 753 4.44 -21.13 -22.05
CA GLY A 753 5.73 -21.10 -21.37
C GLY A 753 5.63 -21.21 -19.85
N LYS A 754 6.66 -21.78 -19.23
CA LYS A 754 6.81 -21.73 -17.77
C LYS A 754 6.97 -20.26 -17.33
N ASN A 755 6.17 -19.85 -16.36
CA ASN A 755 6.09 -18.48 -15.83
C ASN A 755 5.66 -17.41 -16.86
N GLU A 756 5.02 -17.79 -17.97
CA GLU A 756 4.43 -16.84 -18.91
C GLU A 756 3.29 -16.04 -18.26
N ALA A 757 3.16 -14.75 -18.64
CA ALA A 757 2.09 -13.88 -18.16
C ALA A 757 0.73 -14.21 -18.80
N SER A 758 -0.38 -13.88 -18.15
CA SER A 758 -1.70 -14.00 -18.77
C SER A 758 -1.89 -13.01 -19.91
N HIS A 759 -2.56 -13.44 -20.97
CA HIS A 759 -2.81 -12.61 -22.15
C HIS A 759 -4.05 -11.73 -21.98
N TYR A 760 -3.98 -10.53 -22.54
CA TYR A 760 -5.03 -9.52 -22.50
C TYR A 760 -5.30 -8.95 -23.89
N CYS A 761 -6.54 -8.56 -24.15
CA CYS A 761 -6.94 -7.98 -25.43
C CYS A 761 -6.32 -6.58 -25.61
N GLY A 762 -5.44 -6.41 -26.59
CA GLY A 762 -4.76 -5.14 -26.92
C GLY A 762 -5.66 -4.03 -27.48
N GLN A 763 -6.97 -4.11 -27.26
CA GLN A 763 -7.99 -3.15 -27.71
C GLN A 763 -9.03 -2.81 -26.62
N CYS A 764 -9.25 -3.70 -25.63
CA CYS A 764 -10.24 -3.50 -24.56
C CYS A 764 -9.85 -4.14 -23.21
N GLU A 765 -8.58 -4.52 -23.05
CA GLU A 765 -7.92 -4.96 -21.82
C GLU A 765 -8.57 -6.09 -21.00
N VAL A 766 -9.56 -6.80 -21.55
CA VAL A 766 -10.11 -8.03 -20.97
C VAL A 766 -9.09 -9.17 -21.06
N GLU A 767 -9.06 -10.04 -20.05
CA GLU A 767 -8.32 -11.31 -20.06
C GLU A 767 -8.75 -12.16 -21.28
N VAL A 768 -7.78 -12.72 -21.99
CA VAL A 768 -8.01 -13.63 -23.13
C VAL A 768 -7.44 -14.99 -22.77
N PHE A 769 -8.27 -15.84 -22.19
CA PHE A 769 -7.88 -17.17 -21.73
C PHE A 769 -8.00 -18.24 -22.82
N ASN A 770 -6.94 -19.04 -22.97
CA ASN A 770 -6.80 -20.19 -23.86
C ASN A 770 -6.84 -19.90 -25.37
N ILE A 771 -7.94 -19.33 -25.89
CA ILE A 771 -8.10 -19.12 -27.34
C ILE A 771 -7.71 -17.68 -27.70
N LEU A 772 -6.50 -17.52 -28.22
CA LEU A 772 -5.91 -16.21 -28.54
C LEU A 772 -6.15 -15.86 -30.01
N PHE A 773 -6.71 -14.68 -30.28
CA PHE A 773 -6.91 -14.16 -31.63
C PHE A 773 -5.80 -13.19 -32.01
N ILE A 774 -4.79 -13.68 -32.72
CA ILE A 774 -3.59 -12.90 -33.07
C ILE A 774 -3.76 -12.21 -34.42
N ARG A 775 -3.45 -10.91 -34.46
CA ARG A 775 -3.26 -10.15 -35.70
C ARG A 775 -1.94 -9.39 -35.63
N GLU A 776 -1.22 -9.31 -36.75
CA GLU A 776 -0.06 -8.43 -36.87
C GLU A 776 -0.51 -6.97 -36.97
N GLN A 777 0.08 -6.12 -36.13
CA GLN A 777 -0.09 -4.66 -36.12
C GLN A 777 1.31 -4.06 -35.92
N GLU A 778 1.75 -3.18 -36.82
CA GLU A 778 3.05 -2.49 -36.72
C GLU A 778 4.26 -3.44 -36.50
N LYS A 779 4.27 -4.60 -37.16
CA LYS A 779 5.28 -5.69 -37.00
C LYS A 779 5.31 -6.35 -35.61
N ARG A 780 4.25 -6.17 -34.81
CA ARG A 780 4.03 -6.85 -33.52
C ARG A 780 2.81 -7.76 -33.61
N HIS A 781 2.88 -8.92 -32.97
CA HIS A 781 1.73 -9.81 -32.80
C HIS A 781 0.88 -9.33 -31.62
N VAL A 782 -0.37 -8.94 -31.88
CA VAL A 782 -1.29 -8.40 -30.86
C VAL A 782 -2.43 -9.38 -30.60
N VAL A 783 -2.64 -9.72 -29.33
CA VAL A 783 -3.74 -10.57 -28.86
C VAL A 783 -5.04 -9.79 -28.82
N HIS A 784 -6.13 -10.40 -29.29
CA HIS A 784 -7.49 -9.87 -29.23
C HIS A 784 -8.43 -10.90 -28.56
N CYS A 785 -9.51 -10.42 -27.95
CA CYS A 785 -10.66 -11.26 -27.62
C CYS A 785 -11.55 -11.47 -28.87
N MET A 786 -12.41 -12.49 -28.85
CA MET A 786 -13.36 -12.81 -29.95
C MET A 786 -14.12 -11.57 -30.46
N ALA A 787 -14.64 -10.74 -29.55
CA ALA A 787 -15.41 -9.54 -29.92
C ALA A 787 -14.57 -8.52 -30.71
N CYS A 788 -13.34 -8.21 -30.27
CA CYS A 788 -12.45 -7.30 -30.99
C CYS A 788 -11.89 -7.94 -32.28
N ALA A 789 -11.61 -9.24 -32.27
CA ALA A 789 -11.23 -9.99 -33.47
C ALA A 789 -12.32 -9.90 -34.56
N ARG A 790 -13.60 -10.10 -34.20
CA ARG A 790 -14.72 -9.96 -35.14
C ARG A 790 -14.98 -8.52 -35.60
N LYS A 791 -14.75 -7.51 -34.75
CA LYS A 791 -14.76 -6.09 -35.17
C LYS A 791 -13.67 -5.79 -36.22
N LEU A 792 -12.54 -6.50 -36.17
CA LEU A 792 -11.42 -6.36 -37.10
C LEU A 792 -11.52 -7.25 -38.36
N SER A 793 -12.24 -8.37 -38.29
CA SER A 793 -12.54 -9.30 -39.38
C SER A 793 -13.77 -10.15 -39.02
N PRO A 794 -14.99 -9.85 -39.53
CA PRO A 794 -16.23 -10.50 -39.07
C PRO A 794 -16.27 -12.02 -39.23
N ASN A 795 -15.56 -12.55 -40.24
CA ASN A 795 -15.40 -13.98 -40.53
C ASN A 795 -14.05 -14.55 -40.04
N LEU A 796 -13.31 -13.81 -39.20
CA LEU A 796 -11.98 -14.17 -38.68
C LEU A 796 -10.89 -14.42 -39.76
N GLN A 797 -11.16 -14.09 -41.03
CA GLN A 797 -10.18 -14.16 -42.11
C GLN A 797 -8.98 -13.26 -41.82
N GLY A 798 -7.76 -13.81 -42.01
CA GLY A 798 -6.50 -13.11 -41.70
C GLY A 798 -6.15 -13.02 -40.22
N ILE A 799 -6.89 -13.69 -39.33
CA ILE A 799 -6.59 -13.79 -37.89
C ILE A 799 -6.02 -15.18 -37.60
N VAL A 800 -4.90 -15.23 -36.89
CA VAL A 800 -4.27 -16.50 -36.46
C VAL A 800 -4.85 -16.87 -35.10
N CYS A 801 -5.57 -17.99 -35.04
CA CYS A 801 -6.17 -18.50 -33.81
C CYS A 801 -5.23 -19.51 -33.12
N LEU A 802 -4.89 -19.26 -31.87
CA LEU A 802 -4.00 -20.12 -31.06
C LEU A 802 -4.72 -20.72 -29.85
N GLU A 803 -4.30 -21.92 -29.45
CA GLU A 803 -4.72 -22.61 -28.20
C GLU A 803 -3.51 -22.73 -27.25
N GLU A 804 -3.61 -22.17 -26.02
CA GLU A 804 -2.58 -22.30 -24.96
C GLU A 804 -2.60 -23.70 -24.30
N TYR A 805 -3.80 -24.18 -23.96
CA TYR A 805 -4.06 -25.43 -23.24
C TYR A 805 -4.96 -26.31 -24.10
N ARG A 806 -4.52 -27.54 -24.37
CA ARG A 806 -5.32 -28.52 -25.10
C ARG A 806 -6.65 -28.69 -24.39
N LEU A 807 -7.76 -28.63 -25.12
CA LEU A 807 -9.10 -28.87 -24.54
C LEU A 807 -9.12 -30.11 -23.62
N SER A 808 -8.47 -31.21 -24.01
CA SER A 808 -8.36 -32.43 -23.19
C SER A 808 -7.76 -32.23 -21.78
N GLU A 809 -6.81 -31.30 -21.61
CA GLU A 809 -6.26 -30.94 -20.29
C GLU A 809 -7.32 -30.22 -19.45
N LEU A 810 -8.04 -29.26 -20.05
CA LEU A 810 -9.10 -28.51 -19.38
C LEU A 810 -10.27 -29.42 -18.97
N LEU A 811 -10.64 -30.41 -19.78
CA LEU A 811 -11.62 -31.43 -19.40
C LEU A 811 -11.15 -32.24 -18.19
N GLN A 812 -9.88 -32.68 -18.19
CA GLN A 812 -9.30 -33.46 -17.10
C GLN A 812 -9.22 -32.65 -15.79
N ILE A 813 -8.80 -31.39 -15.84
CA ILE A 813 -8.75 -30.51 -14.66
C ILE A 813 -10.17 -30.23 -14.14
N TYR A 814 -11.13 -29.98 -15.04
CA TYR A 814 -12.52 -29.75 -14.66
C TYR A 814 -13.13 -30.96 -13.96
N ASP A 815 -12.97 -32.17 -14.50
CA ASP A 815 -13.51 -33.40 -13.89
C ASP A 815 -12.77 -33.78 -12.59
N ALA A 816 -11.46 -33.55 -12.51
CA ALA A 816 -10.67 -33.83 -11.31
C ALA A 816 -10.93 -32.83 -10.16
N PHE A 817 -11.40 -31.61 -10.46
CA PHE A 817 -11.75 -30.63 -9.44
C PHE A 817 -13.09 -30.98 -8.77
N ALA A 818 -12.99 -31.62 -7.60
CA ALA A 818 -14.08 -32.05 -6.74
C ALA A 818 -13.87 -31.61 -5.29
N LEU A 819 -14.97 -31.43 -4.55
CA LEU A 819 -14.98 -30.99 -3.14
C LEU A 819 -14.20 -31.97 -2.25
N TYR A 820 -13.13 -31.50 -1.61
CA TYR A 820 -12.28 -32.32 -0.76
C TYR A 820 -12.93 -32.56 0.60
N LYS A 821 -13.53 -33.75 0.75
CA LYS A 821 -14.02 -34.25 2.03
C LYS A 821 -12.83 -34.56 2.94
N VAL A 822 -12.66 -33.78 4.01
CA VAL A 822 -11.66 -34.05 5.06
C VAL A 822 -11.96 -35.43 5.66
N PRO A 823 -10.99 -36.36 5.72
CA PRO A 823 -11.20 -37.65 6.37
C PRO A 823 -11.58 -37.45 7.82
N GLN A 824 -12.72 -38.01 8.24
CA GLN A 824 -13.09 -38.03 9.66
C GLN A 824 -12.09 -38.92 10.40
N THR A 825 -11.21 -38.30 11.19
CA THR A 825 -10.41 -39.01 12.18
C THR A 825 -11.36 -39.63 13.19
N LEU A 826 -11.40 -40.96 13.24
CA LEU A 826 -12.11 -41.70 14.28
C LEU A 826 -11.76 -41.14 15.66
N PRO A 827 -12.73 -40.95 16.58
CA PRO A 827 -12.43 -40.52 17.94
C PRO A 827 -11.41 -41.47 18.56
N GLN A 828 -10.26 -40.94 19.00
CA GLN A 828 -9.33 -41.73 19.78
C GLN A 828 -10.04 -42.13 21.09
N SER A 829 -10.03 -43.42 21.39
CA SER A 829 -10.55 -43.94 22.65
C SER A 829 -9.85 -43.24 23.83
N PRO A 830 -10.57 -42.86 24.90
CA PRO A 830 -9.98 -42.14 26.03
C PRO A 830 -9.00 -43.03 26.80
N ASN A 831 -7.71 -42.93 26.45
CA ASN A 831 -6.65 -43.65 27.15
C ASN A 831 -6.46 -43.10 28.56
N SER A 832 -6.57 -43.97 29.55
CA SER A 832 -6.56 -43.65 30.97
C SER A 832 -5.13 -43.53 31.53
N SER A 833 -4.72 -42.32 31.89
CA SER A 833 -3.56 -41.99 32.74
C SER A 833 -3.75 -40.53 33.20
N ASN A 834 -3.81 -40.16 34.48
CA ASN A 834 -3.41 -40.87 35.71
C ASN A 834 -1.93 -41.27 35.73
N ILE A 835 -1.06 -40.27 35.80
CA ILE A 835 -0.10 -40.02 36.90
C ILE A 835 0.29 -38.54 36.87
#